data_AF-A0A7C3X2D5-F1
#
_entry.id   AF-A0A7C3X2D5-F1
#
_cell.length_a   1.000
_cell.length_b   1.000
_cell.length_c   1.000
_cell.angle_alpha   90.00
_cell.angle_beta   90.00
_cell.angle_gamma   90.00
#
_symmetry.space_group_name_H-M   'P 1'
#
loop_
_entity.id
_entity.type
_entity.pdbx_description
1 polymer ?
#
loop_
_entity_poly.entity_id
_entity_poly.type
_entity_poly.pdbx_seq_one_letter_code
_entity_poly.pdbx_strand_id
1 'polypeptide(L)'
;MRSVKVIRETGSTAGGRLRTVRATLWVTVLALLAGTLFPFLPHPGSAGQALAGTEAPVFESADYAIKDGTGPTVVGGVAYLFAGEDPWEPPGVNSKVVALDASDGHLLWEKELEWAGGMGSKARPLVEGERLYIGCGKDVYCLETADGDVVWTRDITPSGRELGDSVIITDPVTYVNAAGTAVVVVGDYTYGGYLGLKAEDGSVLWRYPMDANTSAIGSPGVDDTADRLYLPQHTAYGSPVNGKVVCLDVSGSRPEKKWEYATEFDVAGGIALHQGKLYFSDFAYGSDMSKLYCLEDKGNEARLAWKKDIWGSSGTPLVNVNSDAVYVCGNDYSVGGNHFYAFNLSTGELIWDNCNWGAYNGNCALSPVTGYLYAGSFDTAAWAHDKGFAALDPYTGSELWSVSAKGGGDPVVAGGLVYTTANGKLYAYREYSPSSFDWYFAEGYTGDGFEQWLCLANPGKPGEEKAKVSVTYVFNGEREPLTVRYEVPAGTRVTVFVNGEVGPDMEVSMKVESDRPIVAERPVYFEYSGRSGRRWTGGHCVVGVDAPAAEWYFAEGHTGDGFEEWLTLANFEEREAKVEVTYLYPDDEPRRVEHRLPARKRATLYVNEEAGEKGDVSVLVQSDLPIVAERPVYFHYAGRGGHGWTGGHCVAGALQSSRKWYFAEGCTGDGFEEWLTLANPQDEAAKVKVTYLYQEGEPLTREYDLKGNSRHTLFVNEEAGAGKELGMVVDSSLPIVAERPLYFRYGSGWDGGSCVVGAPLLGNFWCLAEGYTSAFFDQYICVSNPGKERARVTVTPLFGDGAPFELEVEAGRRGTITLRSEEPVERAYALYSDRGVVVERAMYFNYQGVGAHDWDGGHCVMGATLQDIY
;
A
#
# COMPACT_ATOMS: atom_id res chain seq x y z
N MET A 1 -23.43 9.67 -46.52
CA MET A 1 -23.15 9.54 -47.98
C MET A 1 -22.60 10.86 -48.51
N ARG A 2 -21.70 10.83 -49.52
CA ARG A 2 -21.30 11.96 -50.41
C ARG A 2 -20.76 13.23 -49.69
N SER A 3 -19.44 13.40 -49.54
CA SER A 3 -18.42 13.84 -50.53
C SER A 3 -18.23 15.38 -50.56
N VAL A 4 -17.17 15.99 -50.01
CA VAL A 4 -15.73 15.97 -50.42
C VAL A 4 -15.44 16.86 -51.65
N LYS A 5 -14.71 18.00 -51.48
CA LYS A 5 -13.30 18.27 -51.90
C LYS A 5 -12.95 19.77 -52.14
N VAL A 6 -11.66 20.14 -52.01
CA VAL A 6 -10.95 21.36 -52.54
C VAL A 6 -11.38 22.71 -51.93
N ILE A 7 -10.60 23.46 -51.10
CA ILE A 7 -9.22 24.03 -51.18
C ILE A 7 -9.08 25.25 -52.11
N ARG A 8 -8.78 26.46 -51.56
CA ARG A 8 -7.71 27.39 -52.02
C ARG A 8 -7.67 28.75 -51.27
N GLU A 9 -6.45 29.22 -50.94
CA GLU A 9 -5.83 30.57 -51.16
C GLU A 9 -6.62 31.87 -50.78
N THR A 10 -6.05 33.01 -50.34
CA THR A 10 -4.66 33.52 -50.11
C THR A 10 -4.67 34.83 -49.27
N GLY A 11 -3.51 35.25 -48.74
CA GLY A 11 -3.23 36.62 -48.24
C GLY A 11 -3.52 36.84 -46.73
N SER A 12 -2.72 37.56 -45.93
CA SER A 12 -2.02 38.87 -46.06
C SER A 12 -2.97 40.08 -46.05
N THR A 13 -2.78 41.17 -45.27
CA THR A 13 -1.58 41.62 -44.52
C THR A 13 -1.93 42.64 -43.41
N ALA A 14 -1.07 42.69 -42.38
CA ALA A 14 -0.65 43.87 -41.58
C ALA A 14 -1.62 45.02 -41.18
N GLY A 15 -1.67 45.28 -39.86
CA GLY A 15 -1.35 46.62 -39.32
C GLY A 15 -2.50 47.48 -38.75
N GLY A 16 -2.26 48.11 -37.58
CA GLY A 16 -3.15 49.13 -37.00
C GLY A 16 -3.00 49.38 -35.49
N ARG A 17 -2.02 50.18 -35.06
CA ARG A 17 -1.92 50.66 -33.65
C ARG A 17 -2.75 51.95 -33.45
N LEU A 18 -3.31 52.18 -32.26
CA LEU A 18 -3.05 53.32 -31.33
C LEU A 18 -4.22 53.76 -30.42
N ARG A 19 -3.87 54.04 -29.14
CA ARG A 19 -4.37 55.11 -28.23
C ARG A 19 -5.76 55.04 -27.56
N THR A 20 -5.71 54.44 -26.36
CA THR A 20 -6.04 55.05 -25.06
C THR A 20 -6.28 56.58 -24.95
N VAL A 21 -7.31 56.92 -24.15
CA VAL A 21 -7.55 58.18 -23.39
C VAL A 21 -8.25 57.73 -22.07
N ARG A 22 -7.67 57.87 -20.86
CA ARG A 22 -7.73 59.00 -19.89
C ARG A 22 -9.16 59.42 -19.46
N ALA A 23 -9.47 59.81 -18.21
CA ALA A 23 -8.68 59.85 -16.97
C ALA A 23 -9.55 60.06 -15.69
N THR A 24 -9.17 59.38 -14.59
CA THR A 24 -8.91 59.90 -13.21
C THR A 24 -9.90 60.84 -12.49
N LEU A 25 -10.34 60.46 -11.28
CA LEU A 25 -10.14 61.23 -10.02
C LEU A 25 -10.43 60.39 -8.74
N TRP A 26 -10.05 60.91 -7.56
CA TRP A 26 -10.34 60.36 -6.20
C TRP A 26 -11.25 61.36 -5.43
N VAL A 27 -11.65 61.25 -4.14
CA VAL A 27 -11.35 60.37 -2.97
C VAL A 27 -12.60 60.40 -2.04
N THR A 28 -12.95 59.43 -1.17
CA THR A 28 -12.35 59.11 0.14
C THR A 28 -12.97 57.84 0.78
N VAL A 29 -12.36 57.36 1.87
CA VAL A 29 -12.76 56.25 2.78
C VAL A 29 -14.00 56.55 3.64
N LEU A 30 -14.93 55.60 3.77
CA LEU A 30 -15.27 54.92 5.04
C LEU A 30 -16.07 53.61 4.81
N ALA A 31 -16.11 52.73 5.82
CA ALA A 31 -16.40 51.29 5.64
C ALA A 31 -17.80 50.84 6.11
N LEU A 32 -18.26 49.72 5.53
CA LEU A 32 -19.28 48.81 6.08
C LEU A 32 -19.11 47.41 5.47
N LEU A 33 -19.53 46.34 6.17
CA LEU A 33 -19.25 44.95 5.80
C LEU A 33 -20.25 44.38 4.77
N ALA A 34 -19.74 43.70 3.75
CA ALA A 34 -20.38 42.57 3.06
C ALA A 34 -19.36 41.89 2.12
N GLY A 35 -18.78 40.77 2.54
CA GLY A 35 -17.84 39.99 1.73
C GLY A 35 -18.51 38.84 0.99
N THR A 36 -18.95 39.07 -0.25
CA THR A 36 -19.46 38.00 -1.13
C THR A 36 -18.38 37.55 -2.10
N LEU A 37 -17.72 36.42 -1.80
CA LEU A 37 -16.86 35.72 -2.75
C LEU A 37 -17.69 34.69 -3.54
N PHE A 38 -17.49 34.64 -4.85
CA PHE A 38 -17.98 33.54 -5.68
C PHE A 38 -17.12 32.29 -5.41
N PRO A 39 -17.71 31.12 -5.09
CA PRO A 39 -16.96 29.87 -5.08
C PRO A 39 -16.59 29.47 -6.51
N PHE A 40 -15.34 29.08 -6.72
CA PHE A 40 -14.89 28.42 -7.94
C PHE A 40 -15.34 26.95 -7.95
N LEU A 41 -15.48 26.38 -9.14
CA LEU A 41 -15.66 24.94 -9.34
C LEU A 41 -14.35 24.18 -9.04
N PRO A 42 -14.36 23.12 -8.21
CA PRO A 42 -13.32 22.11 -8.19
C PRO A 42 -13.56 21.04 -9.27
N HIS A 43 -12.51 20.29 -9.60
CA HIS A 43 -12.56 19.08 -10.43
C HIS A 43 -12.19 17.83 -9.58
N PRO A 44 -12.34 16.60 -10.09
CA PRO A 44 -12.08 15.39 -9.29
C PRO A 44 -10.56 15.19 -9.06
N GLY A 45 -10.13 14.38 -8.10
CA GLY A 45 -10.87 13.60 -7.10
C GLY A 45 -9.94 12.55 -6.47
N SER A 46 -10.06 12.27 -5.16
CA SER A 46 -9.12 11.38 -4.47
C SER A 46 -9.40 9.89 -4.72
N ALA A 47 -8.34 9.15 -5.08
CA ALA A 47 -8.30 7.69 -4.95
C ALA A 47 -8.20 7.30 -3.46
N GLY A 48 -8.36 6.01 -3.16
CA GLY A 48 -8.14 5.49 -1.82
C GLY A 48 -6.67 5.67 -1.42
N GLN A 49 -6.44 6.36 -0.32
CA GLN A 49 -5.13 6.44 0.33
C GLN A 49 -5.04 5.32 1.35
N ALA A 50 -3.82 4.82 1.64
CA ALA A 50 -3.55 4.21 2.94
C ALA A 50 -3.68 5.26 4.06
N LEU A 51 -3.23 4.95 5.27
CA LEU A 51 -2.97 5.98 6.27
C LEU A 51 -1.82 6.88 5.80
N ALA A 52 -2.17 7.93 5.06
CA ALA A 52 -1.25 8.98 4.65
C ALA A 52 -0.63 9.60 5.92
N GLY A 53 0.66 9.36 6.11
CA GLY A 53 1.38 9.68 7.33
C GLY A 53 1.24 11.16 7.67
N THR A 54 0.53 11.45 8.76
CA THR A 54 0.46 12.80 9.33
C THR A 54 1.75 13.19 10.04
N GLU A 55 2.72 12.26 10.11
CA GLU A 55 4.12 12.57 10.38
C GLU A 55 4.67 13.57 9.37
N ALA A 56 4.84 14.82 9.84
CA ALA A 56 5.69 15.78 9.15
C ALA A 56 7.11 15.19 9.01
N PRO A 57 7.82 15.49 7.91
CA PRO A 57 9.21 15.06 7.77
C PRO A 57 10.06 15.56 8.95
N VAL A 58 11.05 14.77 9.33
CA VAL A 58 12.04 15.08 10.38
C VAL A 58 12.71 16.43 10.09
N PHE A 59 12.97 16.70 8.80
CA PHE A 59 13.19 18.05 8.27
C PHE A 59 12.76 18.15 6.80
N GLU A 60 12.45 19.38 6.37
CA GLU A 60 12.51 19.76 4.97
C GLU A 60 13.58 20.85 4.79
N SER A 61 14.41 20.74 3.75
CA SER A 61 15.46 21.72 3.49
C SER A 61 14.86 23.07 3.05
N ALA A 62 15.70 24.11 3.00
CA ALA A 62 15.39 25.25 2.14
C ALA A 62 15.32 24.79 0.68
N ASP A 63 14.65 25.58 -0.17
CA ASP A 63 14.71 25.38 -1.62
C ASP A 63 16.13 25.73 -2.09
N TYR A 64 16.82 24.74 -2.66
CA TYR A 64 18.17 24.85 -3.19
C TYR A 64 18.21 24.62 -4.72
N ALA A 65 17.03 24.53 -5.37
CA ALA A 65 16.84 24.07 -6.74
C ALA A 65 17.33 22.62 -6.99
N ILE A 66 17.22 21.75 -5.98
CA ILE A 66 17.54 20.30 -6.11
C ILE A 66 16.72 19.68 -7.24
N LYS A 67 17.40 18.86 -8.06
CA LYS A 67 16.80 18.20 -9.22
C LYS A 67 15.81 17.11 -8.79
N ASP A 68 14.56 17.26 -9.18
CA ASP A 68 13.52 16.27 -8.91
C ASP A 68 13.76 14.98 -9.72
N GLY A 69 13.34 13.83 -9.18
CA GLY A 69 13.62 12.55 -9.81
C GLY A 69 15.07 12.08 -9.70
N THR A 70 15.81 12.57 -8.70
CA THR A 70 17.16 12.11 -8.33
C THR A 70 17.27 11.90 -6.82
N GLY A 71 18.04 10.90 -6.39
CA GLY A 71 18.27 10.60 -4.97
C GLY A 71 19.61 11.15 -4.43
N PRO A 72 19.68 11.59 -3.16
CA PRO A 72 20.92 12.06 -2.56
C PRO A 72 21.95 10.95 -2.39
N THR A 73 23.23 11.25 -2.57
CA THR A 73 24.30 10.38 -2.04
C THR A 73 24.55 10.77 -0.59
N VAL A 74 24.14 9.92 0.35
CA VAL A 74 24.22 10.17 1.80
C VAL A 74 25.40 9.40 2.38
N VAL A 75 26.48 10.09 2.74
CA VAL A 75 27.73 9.51 3.25
C VAL A 75 28.28 10.35 4.39
N GLY A 76 28.67 9.72 5.50
CA GLY A 76 29.33 10.40 6.62
C GLY A 76 28.48 11.42 7.39
N GLY A 77 27.16 11.43 7.19
CA GLY A 77 26.26 12.45 7.73
C GLY A 77 26.01 13.64 6.79
N VAL A 78 26.48 13.58 5.55
CA VAL A 78 26.26 14.61 4.52
C VAL A 78 25.47 14.02 3.35
N ALA A 79 24.47 14.74 2.86
CA ALA A 79 23.71 14.44 1.65
C ALA A 79 24.20 15.32 0.49
N TYR A 80 24.78 14.70 -0.54
CA TYR A 80 25.24 15.37 -1.76
C TYR A 80 24.21 15.21 -2.88
N LEU A 81 23.79 16.32 -3.49
CA LEU A 81 22.76 16.35 -4.54
C LEU A 81 23.17 17.23 -5.72
N PHE A 82 22.64 16.89 -6.90
CA PHE A 82 22.65 17.78 -8.07
C PHE A 82 21.48 18.78 -8.00
N ALA A 83 21.73 20.02 -8.43
CA ALA A 83 20.76 21.11 -8.37
C ALA A 83 20.96 22.11 -9.53
N GLY A 84 19.89 22.79 -9.95
CA GLY A 84 19.91 23.80 -11.02
C GLY A 84 18.61 23.82 -11.83
N GLU A 85 18.36 24.95 -12.50
CA GLU A 85 17.36 25.04 -13.56
C GLU A 85 18.02 24.77 -14.91
N ASP A 86 17.52 23.78 -15.66
CA ASP A 86 18.08 23.36 -16.94
C ASP A 86 17.15 23.72 -18.12
N PRO A 87 17.09 24.99 -18.57
CA PRO A 87 16.25 25.39 -19.69
C PRO A 87 16.82 24.92 -21.04
N TRP A 88 15.94 24.66 -22.01
CA TRP A 88 16.33 24.21 -23.36
C TRP A 88 17.04 25.26 -24.23
N GLU A 89 16.95 26.55 -23.90
CA GLU A 89 17.63 27.64 -24.61
C GLU A 89 18.70 28.30 -23.71
N PRO A 90 19.95 28.48 -24.18
CA PRO A 90 20.96 29.29 -23.48
C PRO A 90 20.50 30.76 -23.35
N PRO A 91 20.82 31.48 -22.24
CA PRO A 91 21.94 31.23 -21.34
C PRO A 91 21.46 30.95 -19.91
N GLY A 92 21.05 29.71 -19.65
CA GLY A 92 20.48 29.28 -18.36
C GLY A 92 21.43 29.47 -17.16
N VAL A 93 20.85 29.37 -15.96
CA VAL A 93 21.60 29.41 -14.70
C VAL A 93 22.60 28.25 -14.66
N ASN A 94 23.81 28.50 -14.14
CA ASN A 94 24.79 27.43 -13.95
C ASN A 94 24.24 26.36 -13.00
N SER A 95 24.38 25.10 -13.40
CA SER A 95 24.06 23.95 -12.57
C SER A 95 25.04 23.86 -11.39
N LYS A 96 24.73 23.10 -10.34
CA LYS A 96 25.56 23.00 -9.14
C LYS A 96 25.43 21.67 -8.40
N VAL A 97 26.39 21.37 -7.54
CA VAL A 97 26.24 20.40 -6.45
C VAL A 97 25.98 21.14 -5.14
N VAL A 98 25.08 20.60 -4.32
CA VAL A 98 24.87 21.05 -2.94
C VAL A 98 25.21 19.91 -1.97
N ALA A 99 25.90 20.26 -0.88
CA ALA A 99 26.15 19.38 0.25
C ALA A 99 25.34 19.88 1.45
N LEU A 100 24.38 19.07 1.91
CA LEU A 100 23.52 19.36 3.04
C LEU A 100 23.88 18.46 4.23
N ASP A 101 23.77 18.97 5.46
CA ASP A 101 23.80 18.13 6.65
C ASP A 101 22.59 17.18 6.63
N ALA A 102 22.83 15.89 6.75
CA ALA A 102 21.78 14.88 6.63
C ALA A 102 20.89 14.77 7.89
N SER A 103 21.15 15.54 8.96
CA SER A 103 20.34 15.53 10.18
C SER A 103 19.27 16.62 10.24
N ASP A 104 19.43 17.74 9.52
CA ASP A 104 18.48 18.86 9.49
C ASP A 104 18.30 19.54 8.11
N GLY A 105 19.08 19.15 7.10
CA GLY A 105 19.02 19.70 5.74
C GLY A 105 19.66 21.07 5.54
N HIS A 106 20.48 21.58 6.48
CA HIS A 106 21.17 22.86 6.30
C HIS A 106 22.33 22.76 5.29
N LEU A 107 22.54 23.82 4.52
CA LEU A 107 23.64 23.90 3.54
C LEU A 107 25.00 23.99 4.25
N LEU A 108 25.87 23.01 3.95
CA LEU A 108 27.28 23.02 4.34
C LEU A 108 28.12 23.77 3.30
N TRP A 109 27.97 23.40 2.02
CA TRP A 109 28.58 24.08 0.88
C TRP A 109 27.76 23.88 -0.41
N GLU A 110 27.89 24.79 -1.36
CA GLU A 110 27.43 24.62 -2.74
C GLU A 110 28.56 24.89 -3.73
N LYS A 111 28.60 24.15 -4.84
CA LYS A 111 29.59 24.29 -5.90
C LYS A 111 28.93 24.47 -7.26
N GLU A 112 29.06 25.68 -7.79
CA GLU A 112 28.67 26.03 -9.17
C GLU A 112 29.53 25.26 -10.18
N LEU A 113 28.87 24.71 -11.21
CA LEU A 113 29.42 23.91 -12.32
C LEU A 113 29.03 24.55 -13.67
N GLU A 114 29.49 23.99 -14.79
CA GLU A 114 28.96 24.36 -16.11
C GLU A 114 27.47 23.97 -16.26
N TRP A 115 26.69 24.77 -17.00
CA TRP A 115 25.30 24.47 -17.37
C TRP A 115 25.18 23.09 -18.06
N ALA A 116 24.30 22.23 -17.53
CA ALA A 116 24.18 20.84 -17.95
C ALA A 116 23.61 20.61 -19.37
N GLY A 117 23.07 21.65 -20.03
CA GLY A 117 22.39 21.52 -21.32
C GLY A 117 20.89 21.26 -21.18
N GLY A 118 20.15 21.30 -22.29
CA GLY A 118 18.67 21.37 -22.29
C GLY A 118 17.91 20.17 -21.72
N MET A 119 18.53 19.00 -21.58
CA MET A 119 17.94 17.85 -20.86
C MET A 119 18.13 17.93 -19.33
N GLY A 120 19.04 18.81 -18.89
CA GLY A 120 19.62 18.79 -17.55
C GLY A 120 20.52 17.58 -17.30
N SER A 121 21.19 17.58 -16.14
CA SER A 121 21.76 16.35 -15.60
C SER A 121 20.76 15.70 -14.65
N LYS A 122 20.76 14.37 -14.64
CA LYS A 122 20.13 13.54 -13.60
C LYS A 122 21.17 12.74 -12.80
N ALA A 123 22.46 12.96 -13.05
CA ALA A 123 23.54 12.20 -12.46
C ALA A 123 23.59 12.39 -10.94
N ARG A 124 23.43 11.29 -10.21
CA ARG A 124 23.69 11.20 -8.78
C ARG A 124 25.20 11.34 -8.53
N PRO A 125 25.64 12.21 -7.59
CA PRO A 125 27.06 12.32 -7.28
C PRO A 125 27.64 11.00 -6.72
N LEU A 126 28.74 10.52 -7.28
CA LEU A 126 29.49 9.39 -6.71
C LEU A 126 30.41 9.91 -5.60
N VAL A 127 30.46 9.25 -4.45
CA VAL A 127 31.31 9.66 -3.31
C VAL A 127 32.16 8.49 -2.83
N GLU A 128 33.48 8.65 -2.88
CA GLU A 128 34.47 7.69 -2.38
C GLU A 128 35.42 8.38 -1.39
N GLY A 129 35.21 8.13 -0.09
CA GLY A 129 36.05 8.69 0.97
C GLY A 129 36.00 10.22 1.00
N GLU A 130 37.11 10.86 0.67
CA GLU A 130 37.27 12.32 0.64
C GLU A 130 36.96 12.93 -0.75
N ARG A 131 36.50 12.12 -1.73
CA ARG A 131 36.30 12.55 -3.13
C ARG A 131 34.85 12.40 -3.58
N LEU A 132 34.34 13.43 -4.25
CA LEU A 132 33.07 13.41 -4.97
C LEU A 132 33.33 13.54 -6.47
N TYR A 133 32.70 12.69 -7.29
CA TYR A 133 32.76 12.74 -8.75
C TYR A 133 31.37 12.99 -9.34
N ILE A 134 31.29 13.88 -10.34
CA ILE A 134 30.07 14.14 -11.11
C ILE A 134 30.41 14.64 -12.52
N GLY A 135 29.57 14.29 -13.50
CA GLY A 135 29.60 14.91 -14.82
C GLY A 135 28.53 15.98 -14.96
N CYS A 136 28.87 17.13 -15.53
CA CYS A 136 27.93 18.22 -15.80
C CYS A 136 28.39 19.02 -17.03
N GLY A 137 27.49 19.21 -18.01
CA GLY A 137 27.89 19.73 -19.32
C GLY A 137 28.90 18.79 -19.98
N LYS A 138 30.00 19.35 -20.50
CA LYS A 138 31.15 18.59 -21.05
C LYS A 138 32.24 18.26 -20.02
N ASP A 139 32.13 18.73 -18.79
CA ASP A 139 33.15 18.55 -17.76
C ASP A 139 32.82 17.37 -16.83
N VAL A 140 33.82 16.54 -16.53
CA VAL A 140 33.83 15.68 -15.34
C VAL A 140 34.58 16.40 -14.23
N TYR A 141 33.94 16.55 -13.07
CA TYR A 141 34.49 17.18 -11.88
C TYR A 141 34.92 16.13 -10.85
N CYS A 142 36.03 16.40 -10.16
CA CYS A 142 36.39 15.77 -8.90
C CYS A 142 36.52 16.86 -7.84
N LEU A 143 35.72 16.76 -6.78
CA LEU A 143 35.64 17.70 -5.67
C LEU A 143 36.10 17.08 -4.36
N GLU A 144 36.67 17.90 -3.48
CA GLU A 144 36.84 17.59 -2.05
C GLU A 144 35.45 17.50 -1.39
N THR A 145 35.17 16.43 -0.62
CA THR A 145 33.86 16.29 0.07
C THR A 145 33.64 17.30 1.18
N ALA A 146 34.73 17.85 1.76
CA ALA A 146 34.67 18.72 2.93
C ALA A 146 34.13 20.13 2.64
N ASP A 147 34.41 20.68 1.46
CA ASP A 147 34.15 22.08 1.11
C ASP A 147 33.77 22.31 -0.37
N GLY A 148 33.79 21.26 -1.21
CA GLY A 148 33.48 21.35 -2.63
C GLY A 148 34.59 21.97 -3.48
N ASP A 149 35.83 22.07 -2.98
CA ASP A 149 36.94 22.60 -3.79
C ASP A 149 37.38 21.62 -4.91
N VAL A 150 37.82 22.18 -6.04
CA VAL A 150 38.07 21.37 -7.26
C VAL A 150 39.46 20.73 -7.20
N VAL A 151 39.51 19.41 -7.05
CA VAL A 151 40.73 18.61 -7.17
C VAL A 151 41.18 18.56 -8.62
N TRP A 152 40.25 18.28 -9.54
CA TRP A 152 40.43 18.40 -10.99
C TRP A 152 39.10 18.57 -11.73
N THR A 153 39.16 19.14 -12.93
CA THR A 153 38.09 19.09 -13.94
C THR A 153 38.64 18.56 -15.27
N ARG A 154 37.79 17.91 -16.07
CA ARG A 154 38.11 17.36 -17.38
C ARG A 154 36.98 17.57 -18.39
N ASP A 155 37.19 18.48 -19.33
CA ASP A 155 36.49 18.53 -20.62
C ASP A 155 36.66 17.18 -21.35
N ILE A 156 35.54 16.52 -21.64
CA ILE A 156 35.49 15.25 -22.38
C ILE A 156 35.21 15.41 -23.87
N THR A 157 35.06 16.63 -24.40
CA THR A 157 34.69 16.86 -25.81
C THR A 157 35.73 16.28 -26.79
N PRO A 158 35.35 15.41 -27.75
CA PRO A 158 36.30 14.86 -28.71
C PRO A 158 36.89 15.94 -29.63
N SER A 159 38.22 16.03 -29.70
CA SER A 159 38.92 17.07 -30.45
C SER A 159 38.54 17.11 -31.94
N GLY A 160 38.06 18.26 -32.42
CA GLY A 160 37.78 18.51 -33.85
C GLY A 160 36.43 18.01 -34.35
N ARG A 161 35.41 17.95 -33.49
CA ARG A 161 34.01 17.70 -33.89
C ARG A 161 33.25 19.00 -34.18
N GLU A 162 32.16 18.89 -34.94
CA GLU A 162 31.29 20.00 -35.36
C GLU A 162 29.91 19.99 -34.66
N LEU A 163 29.59 18.97 -33.88
CA LEU A 163 28.26 18.71 -33.31
C LEU A 163 28.13 19.15 -31.84
N GLY A 164 28.52 20.40 -31.56
CA GLY A 164 28.42 20.99 -30.22
C GLY A 164 29.37 20.36 -29.18
N ASP A 165 29.15 20.73 -27.92
CA ASP A 165 29.91 20.23 -26.78
C ASP A 165 29.34 18.88 -26.29
N SER A 166 30.16 18.08 -25.59
CA SER A 166 29.67 16.87 -24.92
C SER A 166 28.66 17.21 -23.81
N VAL A 167 27.80 16.24 -23.49
CA VAL A 167 26.84 16.34 -22.37
C VAL A 167 26.94 15.04 -21.57
N ILE A 168 27.05 15.13 -20.25
CA ILE A 168 27.08 13.99 -19.33
C ILE A 168 25.83 14.01 -18.44
N ILE A 169 25.09 12.89 -18.45
CA ILE A 169 23.88 12.69 -17.63
C ILE A 169 23.87 11.34 -16.88
N THR A 170 24.88 10.50 -17.08
CA THR A 170 25.07 9.20 -16.39
C THR A 170 25.49 9.42 -14.94
N ASP A 171 25.02 8.58 -14.01
CA ASP A 171 25.71 8.46 -12.71
C ASP A 171 27.15 7.96 -12.95
N PRO A 172 28.18 8.59 -12.35
CA PRO A 172 29.53 8.05 -12.40
C PRO A 172 29.60 6.75 -11.62
N VAL A 173 30.33 5.76 -12.15
CA VAL A 173 30.66 4.53 -11.42
C VAL A 173 32.18 4.33 -11.38
N THR A 174 32.66 3.58 -10.40
CA THR A 174 34.09 3.27 -10.24
C THR A 174 34.36 1.78 -10.36
N TYR A 175 35.58 1.46 -10.81
CA TYR A 175 36.16 0.12 -10.72
C TYR A 175 37.67 0.23 -10.51
N VAL A 176 38.32 -0.83 -10.05
CA VAL A 176 39.79 -0.88 -9.92
C VAL A 176 40.37 -1.80 -10.98
N ASN A 177 41.20 -1.25 -11.89
CA ASN A 177 41.86 -2.08 -12.91
C ASN A 177 43.00 -2.94 -12.32
N ALA A 178 43.48 -3.94 -13.06
CA ALA A 178 44.53 -4.86 -12.59
C ALA A 178 45.91 -4.21 -12.34
N ALA A 179 46.09 -2.91 -12.63
CA ALA A 179 47.25 -2.13 -12.22
C ALA A 179 47.04 -1.40 -10.88
N GLY A 180 45.93 -1.66 -10.17
CA GLY A 180 45.57 -1.01 -8.91
C GLY A 180 45.11 0.44 -9.06
N THR A 181 44.73 0.86 -10.26
CA THR A 181 44.28 2.23 -10.52
C THR A 181 42.76 2.29 -10.48
N ALA A 182 42.21 3.14 -9.61
CA ALA A 182 40.78 3.48 -9.58
C ALA A 182 40.41 4.29 -10.84
N VAL A 183 39.36 3.87 -11.52
CA VAL A 183 38.88 4.45 -12.78
C VAL A 183 37.43 4.87 -12.60
N VAL A 184 37.15 6.16 -12.79
CA VAL A 184 35.80 6.72 -12.85
C VAL A 184 35.28 6.57 -14.27
N VAL A 185 34.07 6.04 -14.44
CA VAL A 185 33.42 5.83 -15.73
C VAL A 185 32.22 6.76 -15.87
N VAL A 186 32.11 7.44 -17.01
CA VAL A 186 30.98 8.30 -17.39
C VAL A 186 30.58 8.08 -18.86
N GLY A 187 29.35 8.45 -19.21
CA GLY A 187 28.84 8.44 -20.58
C GLY A 187 28.79 9.82 -21.24
N ASP A 188 29.10 9.88 -22.53
CA ASP A 188 28.89 11.03 -23.41
C ASP A 188 27.56 10.84 -24.18
N TYR A 189 26.56 11.65 -23.83
CA TYR A 189 25.25 11.67 -24.47
C TYR A 189 25.31 12.13 -25.93
N THR A 190 26.09 13.19 -26.21
CA THR A 190 26.15 13.85 -27.52
C THR A 190 26.87 13.00 -28.57
N TYR A 191 27.95 12.33 -28.17
CA TYR A 191 28.85 11.62 -29.11
C TYR A 191 28.79 10.09 -29.06
N GLY A 192 27.99 9.50 -28.16
CA GLY A 192 27.74 8.06 -28.13
C GLY A 192 28.95 7.24 -27.70
N GLY A 193 29.27 7.27 -26.41
CA GLY A 193 30.35 6.43 -25.87
C GLY A 193 30.59 6.62 -24.39
N TYR A 194 31.37 5.71 -23.81
CA TYR A 194 31.78 5.77 -22.40
C TYR A 194 33.29 6.05 -22.28
N LEU A 195 33.68 6.67 -21.18
CA LEU A 195 35.06 7.09 -20.92
C LEU A 195 35.51 6.55 -19.56
N GLY A 196 36.75 6.06 -19.49
CA GLY A 196 37.43 5.79 -18.21
C GLY A 196 38.42 6.90 -17.91
N LEU A 197 38.22 7.60 -16.80
CA LEU A 197 39.11 8.64 -16.27
C LEU A 197 39.85 8.09 -15.05
N LYS A 198 41.14 8.41 -14.92
CA LYS A 198 41.92 8.09 -13.71
C LYS A 198 41.44 8.96 -12.55
N ALA A 199 40.97 8.33 -11.48
CA ALA A 199 40.37 9.03 -10.32
C ALA A 199 41.28 10.10 -9.69
N GLU A 200 42.61 9.87 -9.71
CA GLU A 200 43.62 10.76 -9.11
C GLU A 200 43.79 12.10 -9.83
N ASP A 201 43.65 12.16 -11.16
CA ASP A 201 44.05 13.32 -11.98
C ASP A 201 43.14 13.64 -13.20
N GLY A 202 42.04 12.90 -13.33
CA GLY A 202 41.08 13.05 -14.42
C GLY A 202 41.65 12.75 -15.80
N SER A 203 42.82 12.12 -15.93
CA SER A 203 43.36 11.77 -17.24
C SER A 203 42.52 10.66 -17.90
N VAL A 204 42.14 10.86 -19.16
CA VAL A 204 41.33 9.88 -19.90
C VAL A 204 42.21 8.69 -20.28
N LEU A 205 42.00 7.55 -19.61
CA LEU A 205 42.73 6.30 -19.84
C LEU A 205 42.25 5.61 -21.12
N TRP A 206 40.93 5.62 -21.35
CA TRP A 206 40.29 5.00 -22.49
C TRP A 206 38.98 5.70 -22.87
N ARG A 207 38.55 5.47 -24.11
CA ARG A 207 37.21 5.80 -24.62
C ARG A 207 36.67 4.60 -25.38
N TYR A 208 35.45 4.18 -25.08
CA TYR A 208 34.73 3.15 -25.80
C TYR A 208 33.60 3.80 -26.61
N PRO A 209 33.76 3.95 -27.94
CA PRO A 209 32.69 4.45 -28.79
C PRO A 209 31.60 3.39 -28.98
N MET A 210 30.35 3.81 -28.89
CA MET A 210 29.18 2.99 -29.21
C MET A 210 28.88 3.01 -30.71
N ASP A 211 27.78 2.37 -31.13
CA ASP A 211 27.35 2.38 -32.54
C ASP A 211 27.08 3.81 -33.05
N ALA A 212 27.15 4.01 -34.36
CA ALA A 212 26.85 5.31 -34.96
C ALA A 212 25.39 5.73 -34.72
N ASN A 213 25.19 6.99 -34.32
CA ASN A 213 23.91 7.58 -33.91
C ASN A 213 23.34 6.94 -32.61
N THR A 214 24.17 6.82 -31.59
CA THR A 214 23.77 6.41 -30.22
C THR A 214 24.18 7.45 -29.18
N SER A 215 23.65 7.30 -27.97
CA SER A 215 23.90 8.14 -26.79
C SER A 215 24.18 7.24 -25.59
N ALA A 216 25.05 7.70 -24.68
CA ALA A 216 25.24 7.09 -23.37
C ALA A 216 24.35 7.80 -22.33
N ILE A 217 23.52 7.04 -21.62
CA ILE A 217 22.51 7.57 -20.67
C ILE A 217 22.50 6.76 -19.37
N GLY A 218 22.43 5.43 -19.49
CA GLY A 218 22.35 4.54 -18.35
C GLY A 218 23.68 4.39 -17.60
N SER A 219 23.58 4.27 -16.28
CA SER A 219 24.71 4.08 -15.37
C SER A 219 25.31 2.67 -15.55
N PRO A 220 26.62 2.53 -15.87
CA PRO A 220 27.21 1.21 -16.16
C PRO A 220 27.17 0.24 -14.98
N GLY A 221 26.94 -1.05 -15.27
CA GLY A 221 27.10 -2.11 -14.28
C GLY A 221 28.58 -2.49 -14.12
N VAL A 222 29.06 -2.59 -12.88
CA VAL A 222 30.44 -2.98 -12.54
C VAL A 222 30.46 -4.32 -11.80
N ASP A 223 31.25 -5.28 -12.28
CA ASP A 223 31.61 -6.50 -11.54
C ASP A 223 33.13 -6.59 -11.42
N ASP A 224 33.66 -6.01 -10.34
CA ASP A 224 35.09 -6.07 -9.98
C ASP A 224 35.58 -7.52 -9.75
N THR A 225 34.68 -8.49 -9.49
CA THR A 225 35.09 -9.87 -9.22
C THR A 225 35.40 -10.67 -10.49
N ALA A 226 34.91 -10.20 -11.63
CA ALA A 226 35.11 -10.79 -12.96
C ALA A 226 35.88 -9.87 -13.93
N ASP A 227 36.41 -8.75 -13.44
CA ASP A 227 36.96 -7.65 -14.26
C ASP A 227 35.98 -7.23 -15.38
N ARG A 228 34.68 -7.03 -15.07
CA ARG A 228 33.65 -6.69 -16.07
C ARG A 228 33.02 -5.31 -15.88
N LEU A 229 32.77 -4.67 -17.01
CA LEU A 229 32.01 -3.42 -17.13
C LEU A 229 30.92 -3.61 -18.20
N TYR A 230 29.67 -3.41 -17.82
CA TYR A 230 28.50 -3.58 -18.67
C TYR A 230 27.91 -2.22 -19.03
N LEU A 231 27.92 -1.90 -20.31
CA LEU A 231 27.54 -0.59 -20.83
C LEU A 231 26.17 -0.64 -21.52
N PRO A 232 25.15 0.11 -21.04
CA PRO A 232 23.89 0.26 -21.74
C PRO A 232 24.03 1.20 -22.96
N GLN A 233 23.35 0.88 -24.06
CA GLN A 233 23.34 1.66 -25.30
C GLN A 233 21.91 2.10 -25.63
N HIS A 234 21.76 3.39 -25.92
CA HIS A 234 20.51 4.06 -26.30
C HIS A 234 20.68 4.77 -27.65
N THR A 235 19.65 4.84 -28.50
CA THR A 235 19.76 5.51 -29.82
C THR A 235 19.70 7.03 -29.72
N ALA A 236 20.48 7.74 -30.53
CA ALA A 236 20.46 9.21 -30.52
C ALA A 236 19.10 9.74 -30.97
N TYR A 237 18.50 10.67 -30.23
CA TYR A 237 17.09 11.08 -30.38
C TYR A 237 16.67 11.35 -31.85
N GLY A 238 15.62 10.65 -32.30
CA GLY A 238 15.13 10.70 -33.68
C GLY A 238 15.78 9.71 -34.65
N SER A 239 16.77 8.93 -34.19
CA SER A 239 17.33 7.79 -34.92
C SER A 239 16.48 6.52 -34.74
N PRO A 240 16.64 5.48 -35.59
CA PRO A 240 16.03 4.17 -35.34
C PRO A 240 16.56 3.53 -34.05
N VAL A 241 15.70 2.80 -33.33
CA VAL A 241 16.04 2.02 -32.14
C VAL A 241 17.28 1.15 -32.39
N ASN A 242 18.24 1.17 -31.46
CA ASN A 242 19.46 0.36 -31.51
C ASN A 242 19.94 0.00 -30.09
N GLY A 243 19.01 -0.39 -29.23
CA GLY A 243 19.28 -0.77 -27.85
C GLY A 243 20.18 -2.00 -27.73
N LYS A 244 21.19 -1.89 -26.87
CA LYS A 244 22.11 -2.99 -26.53
C LYS A 244 22.59 -2.89 -25.09
N VAL A 245 23.08 -4.02 -24.57
CA VAL A 245 24.08 -4.04 -23.49
C VAL A 245 25.38 -4.60 -24.05
N VAL A 246 26.50 -3.95 -23.77
CA VAL A 246 27.85 -4.35 -24.19
C VAL A 246 28.70 -4.73 -22.98
N CYS A 247 29.26 -5.93 -22.97
CA CYS A 247 30.19 -6.39 -21.94
C CYS A 247 31.64 -6.14 -22.36
N LEU A 248 32.36 -5.39 -21.53
CA LEU A 248 33.80 -5.16 -21.63
C LEU A 248 34.54 -5.85 -20.49
N ASP A 249 35.69 -6.44 -20.82
CA ASP A 249 36.70 -6.88 -19.87
C ASP A 249 37.66 -5.72 -19.59
N VAL A 250 37.83 -5.39 -18.31
CA VAL A 250 38.59 -4.22 -17.85
C VAL A 250 39.85 -4.59 -17.05
N SER A 251 40.25 -5.87 -17.09
CA SER A 251 41.52 -6.35 -16.51
C SER A 251 42.74 -5.77 -17.23
N GLY A 252 42.59 -5.45 -18.51
CA GLY A 252 43.64 -4.85 -19.34
C GLY A 252 43.85 -3.36 -19.09
N SER A 253 44.95 -2.81 -19.63
CA SER A 253 45.19 -1.36 -19.65
C SER A 253 44.25 -0.57 -20.58
N ARG A 254 43.38 -1.28 -21.31
CA ARG A 254 42.25 -0.76 -22.11
C ARG A 254 41.15 -1.82 -22.10
N PRO A 255 39.86 -1.43 -22.11
CA PRO A 255 38.77 -2.39 -22.18
C PRO A 255 38.74 -3.19 -23.49
N GLU A 256 38.39 -4.47 -23.42
CA GLU A 256 38.15 -5.35 -24.57
C GLU A 256 36.69 -5.83 -24.57
N LYS A 257 35.94 -5.62 -25.67
CA LYS A 257 34.58 -6.16 -25.78
C LYS A 257 34.62 -7.69 -25.84
N LYS A 258 33.88 -8.33 -24.92
CA LYS A 258 33.64 -9.78 -24.94
C LYS A 258 32.37 -10.14 -25.71
N TRP A 259 31.28 -9.43 -25.44
CA TRP A 259 30.00 -9.64 -26.13
C TRP A 259 29.14 -8.38 -26.19
N GLU A 260 28.11 -8.41 -27.03
CA GLU A 260 26.99 -7.48 -27.03
C GLU A 260 25.68 -8.27 -27.11
N TYR A 261 24.62 -7.75 -26.50
CA TYR A 261 23.27 -8.32 -26.57
C TYR A 261 22.30 -7.21 -26.99
N ALA A 262 21.50 -7.45 -28.04
CA ALA A 262 20.52 -6.48 -28.55
C ALA A 262 19.16 -6.66 -27.88
N THR A 263 18.52 -5.55 -27.53
CA THR A 263 17.20 -5.47 -26.91
C THR A 263 16.10 -5.16 -27.94
N GLU A 264 14.83 -5.14 -27.52
CA GLU A 264 13.72 -4.74 -28.41
C GLU A 264 13.59 -3.22 -28.50
N PHE A 265 13.86 -2.52 -27.40
CA PHE A 265 13.89 -1.06 -27.32
C PHE A 265 15.24 -0.54 -26.80
N ASP A 266 15.42 0.77 -26.66
CA ASP A 266 16.70 1.38 -26.28
C ASP A 266 17.01 1.24 -24.79
N VAL A 267 18.27 0.97 -24.40
CA VAL A 267 18.64 0.75 -22.98
C VAL A 267 19.02 2.09 -22.33
N ALA A 268 18.02 2.74 -21.73
CA ALA A 268 18.18 4.06 -21.11
C ALA A 268 18.62 4.01 -19.62
N GLY A 269 18.33 2.91 -18.91
CA GLY A 269 18.54 2.78 -17.46
C GLY A 269 19.87 2.15 -17.06
N GLY A 270 20.16 2.16 -15.75
CA GLY A 270 21.32 1.49 -15.17
C GLY A 270 21.19 -0.03 -15.11
N ILE A 271 22.32 -0.71 -14.86
CA ILE A 271 22.40 -2.18 -14.84
C ILE A 271 22.73 -2.68 -13.44
N ALA A 272 21.81 -3.42 -12.82
CA ALA A 272 22.02 -4.10 -11.55
C ALA A 272 22.60 -5.50 -11.73
N LEU A 273 23.37 -5.99 -10.75
CA LEU A 273 24.21 -7.17 -10.90
C LEU A 273 24.11 -8.12 -9.70
N HIS A 274 24.07 -9.43 -9.97
CA HIS A 274 24.24 -10.45 -8.94
C HIS A 274 24.79 -11.76 -9.52
N GLN A 275 25.94 -12.23 -9.00
CA GLN A 275 26.57 -13.52 -9.38
C GLN A 275 26.70 -13.73 -10.91
N GLY A 276 27.17 -12.71 -11.64
CA GLY A 276 27.28 -12.77 -13.11
C GLY A 276 25.95 -12.74 -13.86
N LYS A 277 24.82 -12.47 -13.18
CA LYS A 277 23.56 -12.08 -13.81
C LYS A 277 23.39 -10.56 -13.84
N LEU A 278 22.79 -10.07 -14.92
CA LEU A 278 22.51 -8.66 -15.18
C LEU A 278 20.99 -8.43 -15.22
N TYR A 279 20.53 -7.41 -14.50
CA TYR A 279 19.13 -7.01 -14.41
C TYR A 279 18.99 -5.55 -14.85
N PHE A 280 18.23 -5.31 -15.92
CA PHE A 280 18.04 -3.99 -16.52
C PHE A 280 16.77 -3.98 -17.39
N SER A 281 16.27 -2.79 -17.68
CA SER A 281 15.15 -2.55 -18.60
C SER A 281 15.62 -2.01 -19.95
N ASP A 282 14.88 -2.32 -21.02
CA ASP A 282 14.85 -1.43 -22.19
C ASP A 282 13.71 -0.42 -22.09
N PHE A 283 13.67 0.56 -23.01
CA PHE A 283 12.80 1.73 -22.92
C PHE A 283 12.02 2.00 -24.21
N ALA A 284 10.74 1.65 -24.20
CA ALA A 284 9.82 1.90 -25.29
C ALA A 284 9.25 3.34 -25.22
N TYR A 285 9.76 4.24 -26.07
CA TYR A 285 9.21 5.60 -26.21
C TYR A 285 7.90 5.60 -27.01
N GLY A 286 6.78 5.27 -26.37
CA GLY A 286 5.46 5.30 -27.01
C GLY A 286 4.36 4.59 -26.24
N SER A 287 3.53 3.83 -26.97
CA SER A 287 2.41 3.03 -26.46
C SER A 287 2.74 1.57 -26.19
N ASP A 288 3.95 1.13 -26.51
CA ASP A 288 4.36 -0.26 -26.40
C ASP A 288 5.01 -0.52 -25.03
N MET A 289 4.79 -1.70 -24.45
CA MET A 289 5.40 -2.05 -23.15
C MET A 289 6.88 -2.39 -23.30
N SER A 290 7.67 -1.78 -22.41
CA SER A 290 9.11 -2.03 -22.23
C SER A 290 9.38 -3.41 -21.64
N LYS A 291 10.64 -3.84 -21.62
CA LYS A 291 11.03 -5.19 -21.17
C LYS A 291 12.07 -5.14 -20.04
N LEU A 292 11.82 -5.89 -18.97
CA LEU A 292 12.82 -6.23 -17.96
C LEU A 292 13.56 -7.52 -18.37
N TYR A 293 14.89 -7.48 -18.38
CA TYR A 293 15.76 -8.59 -18.75
C TYR A 293 16.48 -9.17 -17.54
N CYS A 294 16.70 -10.49 -17.55
CA CYS A 294 17.80 -11.13 -16.84
C CYS A 294 18.73 -11.80 -17.86
N LEU A 295 19.94 -11.27 -18.01
CA LEU A 295 21.02 -11.91 -18.77
C LEU A 295 21.99 -12.61 -17.82
N GLU A 296 22.66 -13.67 -18.26
CA GLU A 296 23.80 -14.30 -17.59
C GLU A 296 25.06 -14.08 -18.45
N ASP A 297 26.15 -13.57 -17.88
CA ASP A 297 27.46 -13.56 -18.55
C ASP A 297 28.05 -14.98 -18.53
N LYS A 298 28.48 -15.49 -19.69
CA LYS A 298 29.23 -16.75 -19.87
C LYS A 298 30.69 -16.52 -20.29
N GLY A 299 31.23 -15.36 -19.94
CA GLY A 299 32.62 -14.93 -20.13
C GLY A 299 32.91 -14.34 -21.52
N ASN A 300 32.33 -14.93 -22.57
CA ASN A 300 32.46 -14.52 -23.98
C ASN A 300 31.10 -14.40 -24.73
N GLU A 301 29.98 -14.70 -24.07
CA GLU A 301 28.62 -14.54 -24.63
C GLU A 301 27.63 -14.22 -23.51
N ALA A 302 26.56 -13.49 -23.83
CA ALA A 302 25.41 -13.32 -22.94
C ALA A 302 24.35 -14.38 -23.24
N ARG A 303 23.80 -14.97 -22.18
CA ARG A 303 22.64 -15.88 -22.26
C ARG A 303 21.42 -15.21 -21.65
N LEU A 304 20.30 -15.12 -22.38
CA LEU A 304 19.02 -14.76 -21.79
C LEU A 304 18.58 -15.86 -20.81
N ALA A 305 18.37 -15.50 -19.54
CA ALA A 305 17.73 -16.37 -18.56
C ALA A 305 16.21 -16.23 -18.63
N TRP A 306 15.71 -15.00 -18.54
CA TRP A 306 14.29 -14.65 -18.67
C TRP A 306 14.10 -13.20 -19.14
N LYS A 307 12.91 -12.89 -19.63
CA LYS A 307 12.44 -11.54 -19.97
C LYS A 307 10.99 -11.38 -19.56
N LYS A 308 10.58 -10.18 -19.14
CA LYS A 308 9.19 -9.83 -18.78
C LYS A 308 8.81 -8.46 -19.30
N ASP A 309 7.50 -8.24 -19.42
CA ASP A 309 6.93 -6.97 -19.89
C ASP A 309 6.66 -6.06 -18.68
N ILE A 310 7.03 -4.79 -18.81
CA ILE A 310 6.84 -3.73 -17.80
C ILE A 310 6.43 -2.42 -18.48
N TRP A 311 5.82 -1.52 -17.73
CA TRP A 311 5.70 -0.12 -18.14
C TRP A 311 7.06 0.59 -18.17
N GLY A 312 7.13 1.73 -18.87
CA GLY A 312 8.41 2.34 -19.29
C GLY A 312 9.34 2.65 -18.12
N SER A 313 10.58 2.15 -18.19
CA SER A 313 11.55 2.26 -17.09
C SER A 313 12.98 2.49 -17.57
N SER A 314 13.61 3.55 -17.08
CA SER A 314 15.05 3.83 -17.08
C SER A 314 15.60 3.88 -15.64
N GLY A 315 14.84 3.39 -14.66
CA GLY A 315 15.34 3.21 -13.29
C GLY A 315 16.29 2.02 -13.21
N THR A 316 17.24 2.05 -12.28
CA THR A 316 18.13 0.91 -12.01
C THR A 316 17.36 -0.10 -11.15
N PRO A 317 17.23 -1.38 -11.57
CA PRO A 317 16.54 -2.38 -10.76
C PRO A 317 17.23 -2.65 -9.42
N LEU A 318 16.47 -2.99 -8.38
CA LEU A 318 17.01 -3.32 -7.06
C LEU A 318 16.94 -4.83 -6.82
N VAL A 319 18.09 -5.49 -6.70
CA VAL A 319 18.17 -6.93 -6.40
C VAL A 319 18.17 -7.19 -4.90
N ASN A 320 17.24 -8.01 -4.41
CA ASN A 320 17.21 -8.50 -3.04
C ASN A 320 17.33 -10.03 -3.00
N VAL A 321 18.48 -10.49 -2.53
CA VAL A 321 18.82 -11.92 -2.42
C VAL A 321 18.05 -12.62 -1.29
N ASN A 322 17.56 -11.89 -0.29
CA ASN A 322 16.87 -12.46 0.88
C ASN A 322 15.40 -12.81 0.58
N SER A 323 14.80 -12.15 -0.42
CA SER A 323 13.46 -12.46 -0.95
C SER A 323 13.49 -13.22 -2.29
N ASP A 324 14.68 -13.54 -2.83
CA ASP A 324 14.89 -14.04 -4.21
C ASP A 324 14.11 -13.19 -5.23
N ALA A 325 14.20 -11.86 -5.12
CA ALA A 325 13.45 -10.90 -5.91
C ALA A 325 14.33 -9.81 -6.56
N VAL A 326 13.81 -9.23 -7.65
CA VAL A 326 14.29 -7.99 -8.25
C VAL A 326 13.11 -7.02 -8.40
N TYR A 327 13.32 -5.78 -7.96
CA TYR A 327 12.32 -4.72 -7.96
C TYR A 327 12.64 -3.67 -9.02
N VAL A 328 11.61 -3.11 -9.67
CA VAL A 328 11.79 -2.07 -10.70
C VAL A 328 10.56 -1.15 -10.77
N CYS A 329 10.77 0.16 -10.84
CA CYS A 329 9.72 1.14 -11.07
C CYS A 329 9.51 1.40 -12.57
N GLY A 330 8.33 1.85 -12.98
CA GLY A 330 8.02 2.32 -14.34
C GLY A 330 6.79 3.22 -14.39
N ASN A 331 6.39 3.65 -15.59
CA ASN A 331 5.21 4.50 -15.81
C ASN A 331 4.57 4.26 -17.19
N ASP A 332 3.24 4.25 -17.24
CA ASP A 332 2.45 4.31 -18.48
C ASP A 332 2.31 5.77 -18.92
N TYR A 333 3.16 6.16 -19.87
CA TYR A 333 3.17 7.49 -20.51
C TYR A 333 1.85 7.89 -21.19
N SER A 334 0.97 6.93 -21.52
CA SER A 334 -0.24 7.20 -22.29
C SER A 334 -1.43 7.68 -21.44
N VAL A 335 -1.46 7.30 -20.15
CA VAL A 335 -2.54 7.68 -19.20
C VAL A 335 -2.04 8.16 -17.83
N GLY A 336 -0.74 8.05 -17.54
CA GLY A 336 -0.12 8.54 -16.31
C GLY A 336 -0.21 7.61 -15.10
N GLY A 337 -0.25 6.29 -15.33
CA GLY A 337 -0.17 5.29 -14.27
C GLY A 337 1.28 5.02 -13.87
N ASN A 338 1.61 5.16 -12.58
CA ASN A 338 2.90 4.70 -12.04
C ASN A 338 2.82 3.20 -11.77
N HIS A 339 3.95 2.50 -11.85
CA HIS A 339 4.04 1.08 -11.53
C HIS A 339 5.31 0.77 -10.77
N PHE A 340 5.22 -0.12 -9.78
CA PHE A 340 6.35 -0.67 -9.06
C PHE A 340 6.19 -2.19 -8.99
N TYR A 341 7.15 -2.91 -9.55
CA TYR A 341 7.09 -4.36 -9.74
C TYR A 341 8.05 -5.10 -8.83
N ALA A 342 7.69 -6.34 -8.50
CA ALA A 342 8.61 -7.37 -8.05
C ALA A 342 8.54 -8.59 -8.98
N PHE A 343 9.70 -9.07 -9.41
CA PHE A 343 9.84 -10.34 -10.13
C PHE A 343 10.77 -11.28 -9.35
N ASN A 344 10.51 -12.59 -9.40
CA ASN A 344 11.45 -13.56 -8.85
C ASN A 344 12.80 -13.47 -9.59
N LEU A 345 13.88 -13.34 -8.84
CA LEU A 345 15.25 -13.11 -9.32
C LEU A 345 15.77 -14.26 -10.20
N SER A 346 15.23 -15.47 -10.00
CA SER A 346 15.65 -16.71 -10.63
C SER A 346 14.79 -17.13 -11.84
N THR A 347 13.47 -16.98 -11.78
CA THR A 347 12.51 -17.39 -12.84
C THR A 347 11.92 -16.22 -13.64
N GLY A 348 11.98 -15.00 -13.08
CA GLY A 348 11.30 -13.82 -13.61
C GLY A 348 9.79 -13.89 -13.48
N GLU A 349 9.22 -14.80 -12.69
CA GLU A 349 7.78 -14.80 -12.44
C GLU A 349 7.39 -13.51 -11.69
N LEU A 350 6.30 -12.86 -12.11
CA LEU A 350 5.78 -11.67 -11.44
C LEU A 350 5.31 -12.10 -10.06
N ILE A 351 5.83 -11.44 -9.02
CA ILE A 351 5.37 -11.60 -7.65
C ILE A 351 4.18 -10.64 -7.46
N TRP A 352 4.42 -9.34 -7.67
CA TRP A 352 3.41 -8.28 -7.55
C TRP A 352 3.70 -7.08 -8.46
N ASP A 353 2.64 -6.31 -8.74
CA ASP A 353 2.64 -5.00 -9.41
C ASP A 353 1.79 -4.03 -8.57
N ASN A 354 2.39 -2.95 -8.07
CA ASN A 354 1.72 -1.86 -7.38
C ASN A 354 1.60 -0.66 -8.33
N CYS A 355 0.36 -0.30 -8.70
CA CYS A 355 0.07 0.75 -9.69
C CYS A 355 -0.14 2.17 -9.10
N ASN A 356 0.28 2.41 -7.85
CA ASN A 356 0.26 3.73 -7.20
C ASN A 356 1.63 4.42 -7.22
N TRP A 357 2.70 3.63 -7.11
CA TRP A 357 4.07 4.09 -6.84
C TRP A 357 5.02 3.75 -7.99
N GLY A 358 6.18 4.40 -8.02
CA GLY A 358 7.15 4.33 -9.11
C GLY A 358 7.12 5.55 -10.03
N ALA A 359 8.06 5.56 -10.98
CA ALA A 359 8.26 6.61 -11.98
C ALA A 359 9.02 6.03 -13.17
N TYR A 360 8.96 6.69 -14.34
CA TYR A 360 9.67 6.23 -15.55
C TYR A 360 11.19 6.15 -15.39
N ASN A 361 11.77 6.98 -14.52
CA ASN A 361 13.20 7.01 -14.17
C ASN A 361 13.43 6.75 -12.68
N GLY A 362 12.43 6.24 -11.96
CA GLY A 362 12.50 6.06 -10.51
C GLY A 362 13.40 4.90 -10.14
N ASN A 363 14.40 5.18 -9.30
CA ASN A 363 15.04 4.13 -8.51
C ASN A 363 14.15 3.81 -7.28
N CYS A 364 14.35 2.65 -6.68
CA CYS A 364 13.74 2.25 -5.40
C CYS A 364 14.82 1.89 -4.39
N ALA A 365 14.44 1.86 -3.11
CA ALA A 365 15.35 1.47 -2.02
C ALA A 365 14.73 0.38 -1.15
N LEU A 366 15.60 -0.37 -0.46
CA LEU A 366 15.25 -1.36 0.56
C LEU A 366 15.88 -0.93 1.87
N SER A 367 15.12 -0.91 2.96
CA SER A 367 15.70 -0.68 4.28
C SER A 367 16.59 -1.86 4.69
N PRO A 368 17.85 -1.62 5.10
CA PRO A 368 18.69 -2.66 5.72
C PRO A 368 18.34 -2.92 7.19
N VAL A 369 17.37 -2.18 7.77
CA VAL A 369 16.95 -2.26 9.17
C VAL A 369 15.59 -2.95 9.31
N THR A 370 14.58 -2.48 8.57
CA THR A 370 13.20 -2.99 8.66
C THR A 370 12.86 -3.96 7.53
N GLY A 371 13.63 -3.96 6.43
CA GLY A 371 13.36 -4.79 5.25
C GLY A 371 12.26 -4.27 4.33
N TYR A 372 11.62 -3.14 4.65
CA TYR A 372 10.60 -2.52 3.80
C TYR A 372 11.21 -1.82 2.58
N LEU A 373 10.48 -1.83 1.47
CA LEU A 373 10.82 -1.10 0.25
C LEU A 373 10.33 0.34 0.31
N TYR A 374 10.96 1.21 -0.48
CA TYR A 374 10.52 2.57 -0.71
C TYR A 374 10.54 2.90 -2.21
N ALA A 375 9.51 3.59 -2.68
CA ALA A 375 9.40 4.09 -4.05
C ALA A 375 8.74 5.48 -4.07
N GLY A 376 9.32 6.41 -4.82
CA GLY A 376 8.73 7.72 -5.14
C GLY A 376 7.61 7.62 -6.19
N SER A 377 6.84 8.69 -6.39
CA SER A 377 5.76 8.77 -7.37
C SER A 377 5.94 9.94 -8.33
N PHE A 378 5.78 9.70 -9.64
CA PHE A 378 5.83 10.74 -10.68
C PHE A 378 4.44 11.28 -11.02
N ASP A 379 4.31 12.59 -11.23
CA ASP A 379 3.13 13.17 -11.84
C ASP A 379 3.32 13.49 -13.33
N THR A 380 2.71 12.66 -14.18
CA THR A 380 2.60 12.91 -15.62
C THR A 380 1.81 14.19 -15.96
N ALA A 381 0.99 14.75 -15.05
CA ALA A 381 0.23 15.98 -15.29
C ALA A 381 1.04 17.27 -14.99
N ALA A 382 1.77 17.33 -13.87
CA ALA A 382 2.73 18.40 -13.57
C ALA A 382 4.09 18.22 -14.29
N TRP A 383 4.39 17.01 -14.75
CA TRP A 383 5.69 16.54 -15.24
C TRP A 383 6.80 16.63 -14.18
N ALA A 384 6.47 16.28 -12.94
CA ALA A 384 7.34 16.45 -11.76
C ALA A 384 7.33 15.23 -10.83
N HIS A 385 8.39 15.06 -10.06
CA HIS A 385 8.51 14.05 -9.01
C HIS A 385 8.08 14.61 -7.63
N ASP A 386 6.80 14.96 -7.47
CA ASP A 386 6.30 15.61 -6.25
C ASP A 386 5.03 15.00 -5.61
N LYS A 387 4.51 13.88 -6.15
CA LYS A 387 3.35 13.12 -5.63
C LYS A 387 3.58 12.40 -4.30
N GLY A 388 4.75 12.56 -3.68
CA GLY A 388 5.16 11.86 -2.48
C GLY A 388 5.78 10.49 -2.75
N PHE A 389 5.88 9.68 -1.70
CA PHE A 389 6.50 8.35 -1.74
C PHE A 389 5.88 7.44 -0.66
N ALA A 390 6.10 6.14 -0.77
CA ALA A 390 5.59 5.15 0.17
C ALA A 390 6.66 4.21 0.73
N ALA A 391 6.35 3.60 1.86
CA ALA A 391 6.91 2.36 2.37
C ALA A 391 6.02 1.19 1.90
N LEU A 392 6.62 0.10 1.41
CA LEU A 392 5.90 -1.07 0.91
C LEU A 392 6.49 -2.37 1.45
N ASP A 393 5.63 -3.37 1.62
CA ASP A 393 6.07 -4.74 1.93
C ASP A 393 6.81 -5.38 0.73
N PRO A 394 8.02 -5.97 0.93
CA PRO A 394 8.84 -6.53 -0.15
C PRO A 394 8.29 -7.82 -0.77
N TYR A 395 7.32 -8.49 -0.13
CA TYR A 395 6.77 -9.78 -0.56
C TYR A 395 5.43 -9.65 -1.29
N THR A 396 4.67 -8.57 -1.05
CA THR A 396 3.31 -8.38 -1.58
C THR A 396 3.07 -7.09 -2.35
N GLY A 397 3.97 -6.10 -2.22
CA GLY A 397 3.79 -4.77 -2.81
C GLY A 397 2.68 -3.97 -2.15
N SER A 398 2.20 -4.39 -0.97
CA SER A 398 1.21 -3.64 -0.18
C SER A 398 1.84 -2.35 0.36
N GLU A 399 1.10 -1.24 0.29
CA GLU A 399 1.45 0.04 0.88
C GLU A 399 1.27 -0.03 2.40
N LEU A 400 2.35 0.14 3.16
CA LEU A 400 2.34 0.12 4.63
C LEU A 400 2.16 1.54 5.21
N TRP A 401 2.75 2.51 4.52
CA TRP A 401 2.74 3.94 4.90
C TRP A 401 3.04 4.76 3.65
N SER A 402 2.48 5.97 3.55
CA SER A 402 2.83 6.89 2.47
C SER A 402 2.67 8.35 2.84
N VAL A 403 3.27 9.24 2.04
CA VAL A 403 2.90 10.65 1.95
C VAL A 403 2.49 10.96 0.52
N SER A 404 1.48 11.82 0.35
CA SER A 404 0.92 12.19 -0.97
C SER A 404 1.46 13.51 -1.53
N ALA A 405 2.53 14.04 -0.93
CA ALA A 405 3.30 15.21 -1.34
C ALA A 405 4.67 15.17 -0.63
N LYS A 406 5.54 16.17 -0.88
CA LYS A 406 6.85 16.34 -0.19
C LYS A 406 7.82 15.16 -0.39
N GLY A 407 7.83 14.61 -1.59
CA GLY A 407 8.72 13.55 -2.04
C GLY A 407 8.31 13.10 -3.44
N GLY A 408 9.04 12.14 -4.02
CA GLY A 408 8.72 11.56 -5.32
C GLY A 408 9.94 11.28 -6.19
N GLY A 409 11.05 11.96 -5.92
CA GLY A 409 12.37 11.56 -6.38
C GLY A 409 12.90 10.37 -5.59
N ASP A 410 13.94 9.72 -6.13
CA ASP A 410 14.43 8.43 -5.66
C ASP A 410 14.64 8.39 -4.14
N PRO A 411 14.02 7.43 -3.43
CA PRO A 411 14.23 7.28 -2.01
C PRO A 411 15.62 6.70 -1.73
N VAL A 412 16.23 7.16 -0.65
CA VAL A 412 17.54 6.68 -0.17
C VAL A 412 17.42 6.43 1.32
N VAL A 413 17.79 5.23 1.79
CA VAL A 413 17.69 4.86 3.21
C VAL A 413 19.07 4.96 3.86
N ALA A 414 19.21 5.79 4.90
CA ALA A 414 20.46 5.88 5.68
C ALA A 414 20.21 6.37 7.12
N GLY A 415 20.67 5.59 8.10
CA GLY A 415 20.77 6.04 9.50
C GLY A 415 19.45 6.11 10.27
N GLY A 416 18.43 5.32 9.91
CA GLY A 416 17.08 5.41 10.51
C GLY A 416 16.17 6.42 9.79
N LEU A 417 16.64 7.00 8.68
CA LEU A 417 15.91 8.00 7.89
C LEU A 417 15.81 7.58 6.41
N VAL A 418 14.71 7.97 5.78
CA VAL A 418 14.49 7.87 4.32
C VAL A 418 14.46 9.27 3.74
N TYR A 419 15.37 9.51 2.80
CA TYR A 419 15.54 10.78 2.10
C TYR A 419 14.88 10.70 0.73
N THR A 420 14.17 11.75 0.32
CA THR A 420 13.55 11.89 -1.01
C THR A 420 13.60 13.35 -1.45
N THR A 421 13.52 13.60 -2.76
CA THR A 421 13.53 14.94 -3.36
C THR A 421 12.19 15.28 -3.97
N ALA A 422 11.81 16.56 -3.90
CA ALA A 422 10.70 17.15 -4.66
C ALA A 422 10.82 18.68 -4.62
N ASN A 423 10.31 19.38 -5.63
CA ASN A 423 10.10 20.84 -5.61
C ASN A 423 11.29 21.66 -5.05
N GLY A 424 12.50 21.39 -5.58
CA GLY A 424 13.74 22.09 -5.24
C GLY A 424 14.38 21.72 -3.89
N LYS A 425 13.78 20.78 -3.14
CA LYS A 425 14.12 20.44 -1.75
C LYS A 425 14.54 18.99 -1.54
N LEU A 426 15.28 18.79 -0.45
CA LEU A 426 15.47 17.51 0.23
C LEU A 426 14.45 17.39 1.38
N TYR A 427 13.85 16.21 1.51
CA TYR A 427 13.02 15.82 2.64
C TYR A 427 13.61 14.58 3.31
N ALA A 428 13.52 14.49 4.64
CA ALA A 428 13.86 13.29 5.39
C ALA A 428 12.71 12.86 6.29
N TYR A 429 12.35 11.59 6.22
CA TYR A 429 11.34 10.93 7.05
C TYR A 429 11.99 9.86 7.90
N ARG A 430 11.32 9.37 8.94
CA ARG A 430 11.77 8.15 9.63
C ARG A 430 11.56 6.94 8.71
N GLU A 431 12.41 5.94 8.86
CA GLU A 431 12.09 4.61 8.32
C GLU A 431 10.79 4.11 8.98
N TYR A 432 9.83 3.66 8.16
CA TYR A 432 8.56 3.12 8.66
C TYR A 432 8.82 1.85 9.50
N SER A 433 8.15 1.80 10.65
CA SER A 433 8.09 0.65 11.54
C SER A 433 6.74 0.68 12.25
N PRO A 434 6.07 -0.46 12.45
CA PRO A 434 4.99 -0.55 13.41
C PRO A 434 5.49 -0.12 14.79
N SER A 435 4.64 0.56 15.56
CA SER A 435 4.93 0.95 16.95
C SER A 435 4.66 -0.20 17.94
N SER A 436 3.83 -1.17 17.55
CA SER A 436 3.44 -2.35 18.31
C SER A 436 2.82 -3.41 17.39
N PHE A 437 2.85 -4.69 17.79
CA PHE A 437 2.08 -5.77 17.16
C PHE A 437 0.89 -6.16 18.07
N ASP A 438 0.19 -5.13 18.56
CA ASP A 438 -0.83 -5.26 19.59
C ASP A 438 -2.20 -5.48 18.96
N TRP A 439 -3.06 -6.25 19.63
CA TRP A 439 -4.44 -6.49 19.21
C TRP A 439 -5.40 -6.25 20.36
N TYR A 440 -6.55 -5.64 20.11
CA TYR A 440 -7.50 -5.29 21.17
C TYR A 440 -8.90 -5.82 20.89
N PHE A 441 -9.62 -6.14 21.97
CA PHE A 441 -10.99 -6.61 21.94
C PHE A 441 -11.81 -5.95 23.05
N ALA A 442 -13.01 -5.46 22.74
CA ALA A 442 -13.94 -4.85 23.69
C ALA A 442 -14.94 -5.86 24.29
N GLU A 443 -15.43 -6.85 23.54
CA GLU A 443 -16.41 -7.81 24.07
C GLU A 443 -15.77 -9.10 24.61
N GLY A 444 -16.43 -9.67 25.61
CA GLY A 444 -16.17 -10.99 26.14
C GLY A 444 -16.99 -11.27 27.39
N TYR A 445 -17.47 -12.49 27.53
CA TYR A 445 -18.22 -12.95 28.68
C TYR A 445 -17.95 -14.42 28.95
N THR A 446 -17.80 -14.77 30.23
CA THR A 446 -17.36 -16.10 30.69
C THR A 446 -18.28 -16.71 31.76
N GLY A 447 -19.49 -16.17 31.91
CA GLY A 447 -20.51 -16.72 32.80
C GLY A 447 -21.21 -17.95 32.24
N ASP A 448 -22.21 -18.42 32.99
CA ASP A 448 -23.01 -19.58 32.61
C ASP A 448 -23.60 -19.44 31.19
N GLY A 449 -23.54 -20.53 30.42
CA GLY A 449 -23.95 -20.57 29.02
C GLY A 449 -22.98 -19.99 27.99
N PHE A 450 -21.71 -19.67 28.32
CA PHE A 450 -20.72 -19.09 27.39
C PHE A 450 -19.35 -19.79 27.42
N GLU A 451 -18.80 -20.13 26.25
CA GLU A 451 -17.40 -20.58 26.08
C GLU A 451 -16.66 -19.65 25.10
N GLN A 452 -15.69 -18.88 25.63
CA GLN A 452 -14.88 -17.90 24.90
C GLN A 452 -13.44 -18.39 24.68
N TRP A 453 -12.92 -18.10 23.50
CA TRP A 453 -11.58 -18.47 23.06
C TRP A 453 -10.81 -17.24 22.56
N LEU A 454 -9.48 -17.39 22.46
CA LEU A 454 -8.59 -16.44 21.79
C LEU A 454 -7.58 -17.23 20.94
N CYS A 455 -7.66 -17.05 19.62
CA CYS A 455 -6.78 -17.66 18.64
C CYS A 455 -5.63 -16.69 18.29
N LEU A 456 -4.41 -17.07 18.62
CA LEU A 456 -3.18 -16.31 18.35
C LEU A 456 -2.37 -17.03 17.27
N ALA A 457 -2.45 -16.58 16.02
CA ALA A 457 -1.69 -17.15 14.91
C ALA A 457 -0.40 -16.35 14.66
N ASN A 458 0.72 -17.02 14.40
CA ASN A 458 1.98 -16.40 14.00
C ASN A 458 2.26 -16.69 12.52
N PRO A 459 2.13 -15.70 11.61
CA PRO A 459 2.29 -15.89 10.17
C PRO A 459 3.75 -15.99 9.70
N GLY A 460 4.75 -15.91 10.60
CA GLY A 460 6.15 -16.17 10.29
C GLY A 460 6.40 -17.59 9.76
N LYS A 461 7.56 -17.83 9.16
CA LYS A 461 7.89 -19.12 8.53
C LYS A 461 8.35 -20.15 9.57
N PRO A 462 7.97 -21.44 9.44
CA PRO A 462 8.45 -22.50 10.34
C PRO A 462 9.98 -22.54 10.47
N GLY A 463 10.48 -22.24 11.68
CA GLY A 463 11.90 -22.14 11.98
C GLY A 463 12.40 -20.72 12.32
N GLU A 464 11.59 -19.69 12.08
CA GLU A 464 11.81 -18.34 12.59
C GLU A 464 11.54 -18.24 14.11
N GLU A 465 11.85 -17.09 14.72
CA GLU A 465 11.63 -16.89 16.15
C GLU A 465 10.14 -16.87 16.53
N LYS A 466 9.81 -17.52 17.64
CA LYS A 466 8.50 -17.48 18.27
C LYS A 466 8.17 -16.06 18.78
N ALA A 467 6.92 -15.65 18.59
CA ALA A 467 6.36 -14.45 19.21
C ALA A 467 6.20 -14.67 20.72
N LYS A 468 6.52 -13.66 21.53
CA LYS A 468 6.22 -13.62 22.97
C LYS A 468 5.04 -12.71 23.16
N VAL A 469 3.91 -13.27 23.58
CA VAL A 469 2.63 -12.57 23.66
C VAL A 469 2.24 -12.38 25.13
N SER A 470 1.85 -11.18 25.52
CA SER A 470 1.20 -10.89 26.81
C SER A 470 -0.27 -10.54 26.56
N VAL A 471 -1.20 -11.23 27.22
CA VAL A 471 -2.63 -10.91 27.14
C VAL A 471 -3.08 -10.32 28.47
N THR A 472 -3.46 -9.05 28.45
CA THR A 472 -3.99 -8.31 29.59
C THR A 472 -5.50 -8.22 29.49
N TYR A 473 -6.18 -9.00 30.34
CA TYR A 473 -7.62 -8.99 30.53
C TYR A 473 -8.03 -7.83 31.44
N VAL A 474 -8.94 -6.97 30.99
CA VAL A 474 -9.60 -5.93 31.80
C VAL A 474 -11.07 -6.25 32.02
N PHE A 475 -11.61 -5.82 33.15
CA PHE A 475 -12.91 -6.27 33.67
C PHE A 475 -13.84 -5.09 33.93
N ASN A 476 -15.11 -5.38 34.18
CA ASN A 476 -16.04 -4.42 34.78
C ASN A 476 -15.77 -4.30 36.30
N GLY A 477 -16.30 -3.24 36.92
CA GLY A 477 -16.26 -3.04 38.37
C GLY A 477 -14.87 -3.05 39.02
N GLU A 478 -14.78 -3.55 40.25
CA GLU A 478 -13.58 -3.43 41.11
C GLU A 478 -12.46 -4.45 40.81
N ARG A 479 -12.62 -5.37 39.85
CA ARG A 479 -11.58 -6.37 39.55
C ARG A 479 -10.39 -5.72 38.83
N GLU A 480 -9.19 -5.90 39.38
CA GLU A 480 -7.94 -5.44 38.74
C GLU A 480 -7.60 -6.26 37.49
N PRO A 481 -6.91 -5.67 36.49
CA PRO A 481 -6.47 -6.39 35.30
C PRO A 481 -5.59 -7.61 35.59
N LEU A 482 -5.69 -8.62 34.73
CA LEU A 482 -4.91 -9.85 34.78
C LEU A 482 -4.05 -9.97 33.51
N THR A 483 -2.73 -10.09 33.64
CA THR A 483 -1.84 -10.35 32.50
C THR A 483 -1.31 -11.78 32.51
N VAL A 484 -1.63 -12.54 31.47
CA VAL A 484 -1.08 -13.90 31.20
C VAL A 484 -0.07 -13.80 30.04
N ARG A 485 0.82 -14.78 29.89
CA ARG A 485 1.83 -14.80 28.82
C ARG A 485 1.88 -16.14 28.08
N TYR A 486 2.04 -16.05 26.77
CA TYR A 486 2.11 -17.16 25.83
C TYR A 486 3.34 -17.00 24.93
N GLU A 487 3.75 -18.10 24.29
CA GLU A 487 4.74 -18.09 23.22
C GLU A 487 4.12 -18.77 21.99
N VAL A 488 4.12 -18.08 20.85
CA VAL A 488 3.51 -18.59 19.60
C VAL A 488 4.62 -18.87 18.59
N PRO A 489 4.99 -20.15 18.35
CA PRO A 489 6.01 -20.51 17.36
C PRO A 489 5.66 -20.01 15.94
N ALA A 490 6.66 -19.61 15.16
CA ALA A 490 6.47 -19.18 13.78
C ALA A 490 5.86 -20.31 12.92
N GLY A 491 4.82 -19.97 12.16
CA GLY A 491 4.06 -20.93 11.34
C GLY A 491 3.22 -21.88 12.18
N THR A 492 2.59 -21.37 13.25
CA THR A 492 1.65 -22.11 14.12
C THR A 492 0.58 -21.19 14.72
N ARG A 493 -0.34 -21.79 15.48
CA ARG A 493 -1.32 -21.10 16.34
C ARG A 493 -1.22 -21.56 17.80
N VAL A 494 -1.51 -20.66 18.73
CA VAL A 494 -1.91 -20.99 20.10
C VAL A 494 -3.39 -20.62 20.27
N THR A 495 -4.19 -21.55 20.81
CA THR A 495 -5.62 -21.37 21.09
C THR A 495 -5.83 -21.38 22.60
N VAL A 496 -6.32 -20.27 23.15
CA VAL A 496 -6.48 -20.03 24.60
C VAL A 496 -7.95 -20.14 24.99
N PHE A 497 -8.26 -20.87 26.06
CA PHE A 497 -9.61 -20.96 26.64
C PHE A 497 -9.79 -19.86 27.71
N VAL A 498 -10.50 -18.78 27.36
CA VAL A 498 -10.51 -17.55 28.17
C VAL A 498 -11.23 -17.76 29.52
N ASN A 499 -12.32 -18.53 29.56
CA ASN A 499 -13.00 -18.91 30.81
C ASN A 499 -12.04 -19.60 31.81
N GLY A 500 -11.05 -20.35 31.33
CA GLY A 500 -10.05 -21.03 32.16
C GLY A 500 -9.02 -20.08 32.77
N GLU A 501 -8.69 -18.99 32.08
CA GLU A 501 -7.70 -17.99 32.51
C GLU A 501 -8.32 -16.97 33.48
N VAL A 502 -9.52 -16.45 33.16
CA VAL A 502 -10.15 -15.39 33.97
C VAL A 502 -11.11 -15.90 35.04
N GLY A 503 -11.61 -17.13 34.92
CA GLY A 503 -12.65 -17.71 35.78
C GLY A 503 -14.07 -17.40 35.31
N PRO A 504 -15.10 -18.00 35.95
CA PRO A 504 -16.49 -17.83 35.56
C PRO A 504 -17.06 -16.46 35.90
N ASP A 505 -18.18 -16.12 35.26
CA ASP A 505 -19.05 -14.97 35.53
C ASP A 505 -18.34 -13.60 35.41
N MET A 506 -17.37 -13.48 34.48
CA MET A 506 -16.69 -12.23 34.17
C MET A 506 -17.10 -11.69 32.80
N GLU A 507 -17.49 -10.42 32.76
CA GLU A 507 -17.35 -9.59 31.57
C GLU A 507 -15.87 -9.24 31.39
N VAL A 508 -15.32 -9.42 30.18
CA VAL A 508 -13.89 -9.32 29.92
C VAL A 508 -13.59 -8.68 28.56
N SER A 509 -12.62 -7.77 28.55
CA SER A 509 -12.02 -7.17 27.35
C SER A 509 -10.52 -7.49 27.36
N MET A 510 -9.87 -7.49 26.20
CA MET A 510 -8.48 -7.97 26.08
C MET A 510 -7.61 -6.95 25.36
N LYS A 511 -6.44 -6.68 25.92
CA LYS A 511 -5.26 -6.21 25.17
C LYS A 511 -4.33 -7.40 24.96
N VAL A 512 -3.91 -7.64 23.73
CA VAL A 512 -2.85 -8.56 23.34
C VAL A 512 -1.63 -7.71 22.96
N GLU A 513 -0.46 -8.05 23.48
CA GLU A 513 0.81 -7.35 23.25
C GLU A 513 1.83 -8.35 22.73
N SER A 514 2.51 -8.06 21.63
CA SER A 514 3.45 -9.02 21.00
C SER A 514 4.77 -8.38 20.56
N ASP A 515 5.88 -9.12 20.73
CA ASP A 515 7.21 -8.71 20.25
C ASP A 515 7.53 -9.14 18.80
N ARG A 516 6.55 -9.74 18.13
CA ARG A 516 6.59 -10.18 16.72
C ARG A 516 5.21 -10.07 16.07
N PRO A 517 5.11 -9.99 14.73
CA PRO A 517 3.85 -10.11 13.99
C PRO A 517 3.04 -11.33 14.41
N ILE A 518 1.77 -11.12 14.71
CA ILE A 518 0.74 -12.15 14.99
C ILE A 518 -0.61 -11.66 14.45
N VAL A 519 -1.60 -12.55 14.40
CA VAL A 519 -3.03 -12.20 14.24
C VAL A 519 -3.81 -12.77 15.42
N ALA A 520 -4.72 -11.97 15.97
CA ALA A 520 -5.61 -12.36 17.05
C ALA A 520 -7.08 -12.40 16.59
N GLU A 521 -7.76 -13.51 16.87
CA GLU A 521 -9.21 -13.67 16.69
C GLU A 521 -9.89 -14.20 17.95
N ARG A 522 -11.14 -13.80 18.19
CA ARG A 522 -11.90 -14.08 19.42
C ARG A 522 -13.23 -14.79 19.11
N PRO A 523 -13.25 -16.14 19.10
CA PRO A 523 -14.48 -16.93 19.04
C PRO A 523 -15.21 -16.93 20.38
N VAL A 524 -16.54 -16.90 20.33
CA VAL A 524 -17.43 -17.15 21.47
C VAL A 524 -18.57 -18.04 21.00
N TYR A 525 -18.89 -19.08 21.76
CA TYR A 525 -20.05 -19.97 21.54
C TYR A 525 -20.96 -19.93 22.77
N PHE A 526 -22.28 -19.99 22.61
CA PHE A 526 -23.23 -19.71 23.71
C PHE A 526 -24.60 -20.41 23.63
N GLU A 527 -25.25 -20.58 24.80
CA GLU A 527 -26.72 -20.54 25.00
C GLU A 527 -27.05 -19.23 25.75
N TYR A 528 -27.39 -18.17 25.03
CA TYR A 528 -27.71 -16.87 25.63
C TYR A 528 -29.11 -16.86 26.26
N SER A 529 -29.18 -16.49 27.53
CA SER A 529 -30.43 -16.39 28.29
C SER A 529 -31.07 -14.99 28.27
N GLY A 530 -30.25 -13.95 28.13
CA GLY A 530 -30.67 -12.55 27.98
C GLY A 530 -31.50 -11.96 29.11
N ARG A 531 -31.96 -10.72 28.92
CA ARG A 531 -32.75 -9.99 29.93
C ARG A 531 -34.14 -10.62 30.15
N SER A 532 -34.65 -11.34 29.16
CA SER A 532 -36.01 -11.89 29.15
C SER A 532 -36.12 -13.38 29.53
N GLY A 533 -35.02 -14.05 29.92
CA GLY A 533 -35.02 -15.49 30.21
C GLY A 533 -35.33 -16.35 28.98
N ARG A 534 -34.83 -15.91 27.83
CA ARG A 534 -34.85 -16.60 26.53
C ARG A 534 -33.82 -17.75 26.55
N ARG A 535 -33.66 -18.44 25.43
CA ARG A 535 -32.59 -19.41 25.16
C ARG A 535 -32.27 -19.36 23.68
N TRP A 536 -31.15 -18.74 23.32
CA TRP A 536 -30.71 -18.58 21.95
C TRP A 536 -29.30 -19.18 21.81
N THR A 537 -29.16 -20.26 21.06
CA THR A 537 -27.84 -20.83 20.76
C THR A 537 -27.15 -20.05 19.68
N GLY A 538 -25.83 -20.11 19.63
CA GLY A 538 -25.05 -19.53 18.54
C GLY A 538 -23.55 -19.49 18.82
N GLY A 539 -22.84 -18.78 17.95
CA GLY A 539 -21.47 -18.39 18.19
C GLY A 539 -20.99 -17.37 17.18
N HIS A 540 -20.09 -16.49 17.60
CA HIS A 540 -19.55 -15.40 16.80
C HIS A 540 -18.03 -15.29 16.92
N CYS A 541 -17.37 -14.77 15.90
CA CYS A 541 -15.93 -14.51 15.91
C CYS A 541 -15.64 -13.11 15.37
N VAL A 542 -14.63 -12.44 15.94
CA VAL A 542 -14.08 -11.17 15.45
C VAL A 542 -12.56 -11.28 15.36
N VAL A 543 -11.95 -10.64 14.36
CA VAL A 543 -10.54 -10.23 14.45
C VAL A 543 -10.46 -9.10 15.47
N GLY A 544 -9.35 -9.02 16.22
CA GLY A 544 -9.08 -7.85 17.04
C GLY A 544 -8.85 -6.60 16.18
N VAL A 545 -8.77 -5.45 16.84
CA VAL A 545 -8.31 -4.20 16.20
C VAL A 545 -6.83 -3.98 16.48
N ASP A 546 -6.12 -3.35 15.55
CA ASP A 546 -4.70 -2.97 15.64
C ASP A 546 -4.46 -1.85 16.68
N ALA A 547 -5.41 -0.93 16.81
CA ALA A 547 -5.32 0.22 17.71
C ALA A 547 -6.65 0.60 18.38
N PRO A 548 -6.63 1.13 19.62
CA PRO A 548 -7.74 1.88 20.19
C PRO A 548 -7.89 3.24 19.49
N ALA A 549 -9.13 3.70 19.32
CA ALA A 549 -9.47 4.91 18.58
C ALA A 549 -10.46 5.81 19.33
N ALA A 550 -10.50 7.08 18.93
CA ALA A 550 -11.41 8.08 19.47
C ALA A 550 -12.80 8.04 18.83
N GLU A 551 -12.95 7.42 17.65
CA GLU A 551 -14.22 7.29 16.94
C GLU A 551 -14.44 5.85 16.46
N TRP A 552 -15.67 5.36 16.56
CA TRP A 552 -16.07 4.01 16.15
C TRP A 552 -17.46 4.06 15.50
N TYR A 553 -17.65 3.31 14.42
CA TYR A 553 -18.90 3.32 13.65
C TYR A 553 -19.43 1.91 13.40
N PHE A 554 -20.75 1.73 13.52
CA PHE A 554 -21.47 0.49 13.26
C PHE A 554 -22.69 0.78 12.38
N ALA A 555 -22.91 0.00 11.31
CA ALA A 555 -23.98 0.25 10.34
C ALA A 555 -25.25 -0.60 10.59
N GLU A 556 -25.08 -1.87 10.99
CA GLU A 556 -26.16 -2.75 11.44
C GLU A 556 -26.46 -2.50 12.93
N GLY A 557 -27.70 -2.81 13.30
CA GLY A 557 -28.28 -2.71 14.63
C GLY A 557 -29.80 -2.82 14.52
N HIS A 558 -30.43 -3.53 15.45
CA HIS A 558 -31.88 -3.71 15.47
C HIS A 558 -32.43 -3.93 16.90
N THR A 559 -33.33 -3.05 17.30
CA THR A 559 -33.89 -2.97 18.67
C THR A 559 -35.32 -3.48 18.82
N GLY A 560 -35.90 -4.04 17.76
CA GLY A 560 -37.25 -4.59 17.72
C GLY A 560 -37.40 -5.94 18.43
N ASP A 561 -38.63 -6.48 18.42
CA ASP A 561 -38.88 -7.79 19.03
C ASP A 561 -38.08 -8.91 18.32
N GLY A 562 -37.66 -9.90 19.11
CA GLY A 562 -36.73 -10.94 18.69
C GLY A 562 -35.25 -10.58 18.80
N PHE A 563 -34.86 -9.35 19.16
CA PHE A 563 -33.44 -8.94 19.27
C PHE A 563 -33.07 -8.39 20.66
N GLU A 564 -31.82 -8.63 21.08
CA GLU A 564 -31.16 -7.95 22.20
C GLU A 564 -29.76 -7.48 21.75
N GLU A 565 -29.60 -6.18 21.55
CA GLU A 565 -28.37 -5.52 21.08
C GLU A 565 -27.62 -4.85 22.23
N TRP A 566 -26.30 -5.00 22.24
CA TRP A 566 -25.43 -4.35 23.20
C TRP A 566 -24.26 -3.64 22.51
N LEU A 567 -23.76 -2.59 23.15
CA LEU A 567 -22.53 -1.90 22.77
C LEU A 567 -21.52 -2.08 23.89
N THR A 568 -20.34 -2.59 23.56
CA THR A 568 -19.29 -2.91 24.52
C THR A 568 -18.13 -1.97 24.31
N LEU A 569 -17.63 -1.37 25.39
CA LEU A 569 -16.60 -0.34 25.34
C LEU A 569 -15.48 -0.68 26.31
N ALA A 570 -14.23 -0.68 25.85
CA ALA A 570 -13.05 -0.96 26.66
C ALA A 570 -12.07 0.22 26.65
N ASN A 571 -11.72 0.69 27.85
CA ASN A 571 -10.74 1.75 28.04
C ASN A 571 -9.46 1.15 28.65
N PHE A 572 -8.38 1.15 27.89
CA PHE A 572 -7.07 0.67 28.31
C PHE A 572 -6.17 1.79 28.87
N GLU A 573 -6.61 3.05 28.82
CA GLU A 573 -5.86 4.21 29.34
C GLU A 573 -5.87 4.31 30.87
N GLU A 574 -4.90 5.07 31.38
CA GLU A 574 -4.74 5.46 32.80
C GLU A 574 -5.76 6.51 33.29
N ARG A 575 -6.74 6.90 32.46
CA ARG A 575 -7.69 7.99 32.74
C ARG A 575 -9.11 7.61 32.34
N GLU A 576 -10.09 8.16 33.04
CA GLU A 576 -11.50 8.06 32.64
C GLU A 576 -11.73 8.76 31.29
N ALA A 577 -12.34 8.06 30.35
CA ALA A 577 -12.81 8.61 29.08
C ALA A 577 -14.25 9.11 29.21
N LYS A 578 -14.57 10.23 28.55
CA LYS A 578 -15.94 10.64 28.25
C LYS A 578 -16.31 10.14 26.87
N VAL A 579 -17.48 9.55 26.73
CA VAL A 579 -17.94 8.94 25.48
C VAL A 579 -19.33 9.46 25.13
N GLU A 580 -19.52 10.05 23.94
CA GLU A 580 -20.84 10.30 23.36
C GLU A 580 -21.19 9.13 22.43
N VAL A 581 -22.35 8.50 22.64
CA VAL A 581 -22.92 7.49 21.75
C VAL A 581 -24.08 8.13 21.00
N THR A 582 -24.01 8.13 19.68
CA THR A 582 -25.04 8.64 18.76
C THR A 582 -25.69 7.49 18.00
N TYR A 583 -27.00 7.36 18.17
CA TYR A 583 -27.85 6.41 17.44
C TYR A 583 -28.49 7.09 16.23
N LEU A 584 -28.29 6.51 15.03
CA LEU A 584 -28.94 6.94 13.79
C LEU A 584 -30.09 5.99 13.42
N TYR A 585 -31.16 6.53 12.82
CA TYR A 585 -32.36 5.78 12.43
C TYR A 585 -32.69 6.00 10.94
N PRO A 586 -33.62 5.23 10.33
CA PRO A 586 -33.98 5.43 8.92
C PRO A 586 -34.80 6.69 8.63
N ASP A 587 -35.73 7.06 9.53
CA ASP A 587 -36.71 8.15 9.33
C ASP A 587 -36.86 9.09 10.54
N ASP A 588 -36.01 8.94 11.55
CA ASP A 588 -36.09 9.64 12.85
C ASP A 588 -34.78 10.39 13.16
N GLU A 589 -34.86 11.52 13.87
CA GLU A 589 -33.70 12.33 14.27
C GLU A 589 -32.72 11.54 15.17
N PRO A 590 -31.39 11.75 15.04
CA PRO A 590 -30.38 11.09 15.87
C PRO A 590 -30.58 11.29 17.38
N ARG A 591 -30.35 10.23 18.16
CA ARG A 591 -30.36 10.28 19.64
C ARG A 591 -28.94 10.20 20.17
N ARG A 592 -28.56 11.09 21.09
CA ARG A 592 -27.22 11.10 21.71
C ARG A 592 -27.28 10.84 23.20
N VAL A 593 -26.28 10.15 23.74
CA VAL A 593 -26.15 9.78 25.16
C VAL A 593 -24.69 9.93 25.61
N GLU A 594 -24.45 10.58 26.76
CA GLU A 594 -23.11 10.71 27.35
C GLU A 594 -22.84 9.61 28.39
N HIS A 595 -21.66 8.99 28.31
CA HIS A 595 -21.17 7.98 29.25
C HIS A 595 -19.79 8.37 29.81
N ARG A 596 -19.40 7.69 30.90
CA ARG A 596 -18.05 7.74 31.47
C ARG A 596 -17.52 6.32 31.56
N LEU A 597 -16.32 6.10 31.02
CA LEU A 597 -15.66 4.80 30.97
C LEU A 597 -14.36 4.88 31.79
N PRO A 598 -14.33 4.32 33.02
CA PRO A 598 -13.18 4.46 33.92
C PRO A 598 -11.87 3.91 33.34
N ALA A 599 -10.75 4.40 33.87
CA ALA A 599 -9.40 3.96 33.52
C ALA A 599 -9.23 2.44 33.71
N ARG A 600 -8.66 1.75 32.71
CA ARG A 600 -8.43 0.29 32.70
C ARG A 600 -9.68 -0.56 32.97
N LYS A 601 -10.86 -0.16 32.47
CA LYS A 601 -12.14 -0.89 32.66
C LYS A 601 -12.92 -1.01 31.35
N ARG A 602 -13.87 -1.95 31.35
CA ARG A 602 -14.90 -2.08 30.31
C ARG A 602 -16.30 -1.73 30.83
N ALA A 603 -17.22 -1.50 29.90
CA ALA A 603 -18.66 -1.42 30.15
C ALA A 603 -19.44 -2.11 29.02
N THR A 604 -20.58 -2.72 29.36
CA THR A 604 -21.61 -3.14 28.40
C THR A 604 -22.83 -2.22 28.53
N LEU A 605 -23.29 -1.68 27.41
CA LEU A 605 -24.46 -0.79 27.28
C LEU A 605 -25.58 -1.54 26.53
N TYR A 606 -26.85 -1.32 26.87
CA TYR A 606 -27.98 -2.07 26.32
C TYR A 606 -28.79 -1.22 25.34
N VAL A 607 -28.60 -1.46 24.05
CA VAL A 607 -29.03 -0.53 23.00
C VAL A 607 -30.55 -0.49 22.84
N ASN A 608 -31.29 -1.57 23.09
CA ASN A 608 -32.76 -1.53 23.05
C ASN A 608 -33.36 -0.51 24.06
N GLU A 609 -32.68 -0.24 25.18
CA GLU A 609 -33.11 0.75 26.18
C GLU A 609 -32.57 2.16 25.86
N GLU A 610 -31.33 2.24 25.37
CA GLU A 610 -30.63 3.52 25.15
C GLU A 610 -30.88 4.16 23.78
N ALA A 611 -31.18 3.38 22.74
CA ALA A 611 -31.82 3.87 21.52
C ALA A 611 -33.35 3.93 21.70
N GLY A 612 -33.93 2.92 22.35
CA GLY A 612 -35.38 2.66 22.43
C GLY A 612 -35.84 1.70 21.33
N GLU A 613 -36.99 1.04 21.54
CA GLU A 613 -37.61 0.03 20.66
C GLU A 613 -38.10 0.62 19.31
N LYS A 614 -37.17 1.06 18.46
CA LYS A 614 -37.45 1.62 17.12
C LYS A 614 -37.21 0.63 15.97
N GLY A 615 -36.64 -0.55 16.28
CA GLY A 615 -36.12 -1.46 15.27
C GLY A 615 -34.73 -1.01 14.80
N ASP A 616 -34.59 -0.88 13.49
CA ASP A 616 -33.39 -0.47 12.76
C ASP A 616 -32.62 0.72 13.38
N VAL A 617 -31.35 0.49 13.74
CA VAL A 617 -30.45 1.50 14.33
C VAL A 617 -29.00 1.33 13.84
N SER A 618 -28.26 2.43 13.73
CA SER A 618 -26.79 2.44 13.56
C SER A 618 -26.16 3.16 14.74
N VAL A 619 -24.91 2.86 15.06
CA VAL A 619 -24.21 3.42 16.23
C VAL A 619 -22.94 4.15 15.80
N LEU A 620 -22.77 5.38 16.28
CA LEU A 620 -21.52 6.14 16.27
C LEU A 620 -21.08 6.34 17.72
N VAL A 621 -19.82 6.06 18.03
CA VAL A 621 -19.19 6.33 19.32
C VAL A 621 -18.09 7.36 19.12
N GLN A 622 -18.06 8.42 19.93
CA GLN A 622 -17.00 9.43 19.95
C GLN A 622 -16.47 9.58 21.38
N SER A 623 -15.15 9.64 21.56
CA SER A 623 -14.48 9.56 22.86
C SER A 623 -13.37 10.60 22.99
N ASP A 624 -13.17 11.16 24.19
CA ASP A 624 -12.06 12.09 24.46
C ASP A 624 -10.71 11.40 24.78
N LEU A 625 -10.69 10.06 24.75
CA LEU A 625 -9.51 9.18 24.81
C LEU A 625 -9.63 8.03 23.81
N PRO A 626 -8.52 7.41 23.36
CA PRO A 626 -8.55 6.15 22.64
C PRO A 626 -9.22 5.04 23.46
N ILE A 627 -10.27 4.44 22.91
CA ILE A 627 -10.99 3.29 23.46
C ILE A 627 -11.20 2.24 22.36
N VAL A 628 -11.74 1.07 22.71
CA VAL A 628 -12.13 0.03 21.75
C VAL A 628 -13.62 -0.23 21.87
N ALA A 629 -14.31 -0.45 20.75
CA ALA A 629 -15.75 -0.70 20.72
C ALA A 629 -16.12 -1.92 19.87
N GLU A 630 -16.99 -2.78 20.41
CA GLU A 630 -17.60 -3.92 19.70
C GLU A 630 -19.12 -3.97 19.95
N ARG A 631 -19.88 -4.46 18.97
CA ARG A 631 -21.36 -4.54 19.02
C ARG A 631 -21.84 -6.00 18.89
N PRO A 632 -21.97 -6.76 19.99
CA PRO A 632 -22.69 -8.04 19.99
C PRO A 632 -24.21 -7.83 19.92
N VAL A 633 -24.88 -8.65 19.12
CA VAL A 633 -26.34 -8.75 19.00
C VAL A 633 -26.72 -10.22 19.15
N TYR A 634 -27.74 -10.51 19.94
CA TYR A 634 -28.34 -11.84 20.08
C TYR A 634 -29.79 -11.81 19.59
N PHE A 635 -30.28 -12.89 18.98
CA PHE A 635 -31.60 -12.88 18.34
C PHE A 635 -32.34 -14.23 18.27
N HIS A 636 -33.65 -14.11 18.07
CA HIS A 636 -34.53 -15.10 17.44
C HIS A 636 -35.19 -14.41 16.23
N TYR A 637 -34.56 -14.62 15.08
CA TYR A 637 -34.83 -13.95 13.81
C TYR A 637 -36.12 -14.51 13.17
N ALA A 638 -37.17 -13.67 13.13
CA ALA A 638 -38.37 -13.98 12.38
C ALA A 638 -38.16 -13.85 10.85
N GLY A 639 -37.35 -12.87 10.42
CA GLY A 639 -37.12 -12.57 9.01
C GLY A 639 -38.38 -12.27 8.20
N ARG A 640 -38.29 -12.39 6.87
CA ARG A 640 -39.47 -12.25 6.00
C ARG A 640 -40.31 -13.51 5.93
N GLY A 641 -39.73 -14.68 6.20
CA GLY A 641 -40.43 -15.98 6.17
C GLY A 641 -41.19 -16.36 7.45
N GLY A 642 -40.93 -15.72 8.59
CA GLY A 642 -41.44 -16.16 9.90
C GLY A 642 -40.66 -17.37 10.45
N HIS A 643 -39.34 -17.37 10.25
CA HIS A 643 -38.46 -18.53 10.40
C HIS A 643 -38.23 -18.97 11.86
N GLY A 644 -37.89 -18.02 12.74
CA GLY A 644 -37.56 -18.29 14.15
C GLY A 644 -36.15 -18.81 14.39
N TRP A 645 -35.19 -18.43 13.54
CA TRP A 645 -33.78 -18.85 13.66
C TRP A 645 -33.12 -18.19 14.87
N THR A 646 -32.48 -18.97 15.74
CA THR A 646 -31.72 -18.41 16.86
C THR A 646 -30.30 -18.06 16.46
N GLY A 647 -29.65 -17.16 17.20
CA GLY A 647 -28.24 -16.84 16.93
C GLY A 647 -27.75 -15.59 17.66
N GLY A 648 -26.56 -15.16 17.25
CA GLY A 648 -25.99 -13.87 17.64
C GLY A 648 -24.66 -13.64 16.95
N HIS A 649 -24.36 -12.38 16.65
CA HIS A 649 -23.16 -11.94 15.92
C HIS A 649 -22.49 -10.77 16.62
N CYS A 650 -21.18 -10.62 16.45
CA CYS A 650 -20.40 -9.51 16.98
C CYS A 650 -19.49 -8.95 15.89
N VAL A 651 -19.23 -7.65 15.93
CA VAL A 651 -18.25 -6.93 15.09
C VAL A 651 -17.49 -5.93 15.95
N ALA A 652 -16.21 -5.71 15.64
CA ALA A 652 -15.53 -4.47 16.00
C ALA A 652 -16.03 -3.34 15.10
N GLY A 653 -16.16 -2.13 15.63
CA GLY A 653 -16.62 -1.00 14.83
C GLY A 653 -15.60 -0.60 13.77
N ALA A 654 -16.06 -0.01 12.67
CA ALA A 654 -15.14 0.65 11.73
C ALA A 654 -14.44 1.83 12.43
N LEU A 655 -13.13 1.96 12.22
CA LEU A 655 -12.32 3.09 12.71
C LEU A 655 -12.64 4.43 12.01
N GLN A 656 -13.23 4.36 10.83
CA GLN A 656 -13.58 5.53 10.00
C GLN A 656 -14.71 5.20 9.02
N SER A 657 -15.38 6.24 8.52
CA SER A 657 -16.28 6.13 7.38
C SER A 657 -15.52 6.18 6.05
N SER A 658 -15.94 5.39 5.07
CA SER A 658 -15.27 5.23 3.77
C SER A 658 -16.22 5.49 2.59
N ARG A 659 -15.65 5.89 1.47
CA ARG A 659 -16.34 6.02 0.17
C ARG A 659 -16.50 4.68 -0.55
N LYS A 660 -15.78 3.65 -0.12
CA LYS A 660 -15.86 2.29 -0.65
C LYS A 660 -15.88 1.25 0.45
N TRP A 661 -16.68 0.21 0.24
CA TRP A 661 -16.75 -0.97 1.10
C TRP A 661 -16.87 -2.22 0.24
N TYR A 662 -16.21 -3.30 0.67
CA TYR A 662 -16.06 -4.52 -0.10
C TYR A 662 -16.38 -5.74 0.77
N PHE A 663 -17.08 -6.73 0.19
CA PHE A 663 -17.50 -7.95 0.87
C PHE A 663 -17.24 -9.18 -0.02
N ALA A 664 -16.87 -10.30 0.60
CA ALA A 664 -16.48 -11.55 -0.05
C ALA A 664 -17.46 -12.72 0.19
N GLU A 665 -18.09 -12.83 1.37
CA GLU A 665 -19.20 -13.78 1.60
C GLU A 665 -20.56 -13.12 1.31
N GLY A 666 -21.60 -13.95 1.18
CA GLY A 666 -22.96 -13.57 0.80
C GLY A 666 -23.71 -14.77 0.20
N CYS A 667 -25.00 -14.91 0.52
CA CYS A 667 -25.85 -16.00 0.04
C CYS A 667 -27.33 -15.59 0.05
N THR A 668 -27.98 -15.71 -1.12
CA THR A 668 -29.45 -15.53 -1.28
C THR A 668 -30.16 -16.84 -1.62
N GLY A 669 -29.54 -17.98 -1.31
CA GLY A 669 -30.08 -19.32 -1.52
C GLY A 669 -31.18 -19.70 -0.55
N ASP A 670 -31.80 -20.86 -0.79
CA ASP A 670 -32.78 -21.44 0.14
C ASP A 670 -32.13 -21.64 1.53
N GLY A 671 -32.75 -21.10 2.57
CA GLY A 671 -32.22 -21.13 3.94
C GLY A 671 -31.36 -19.93 4.34
N PHE A 672 -31.24 -18.89 3.52
CA PHE A 672 -30.49 -17.66 3.83
C PHE A 672 -31.30 -16.38 3.60
N GLU A 673 -31.20 -15.42 4.51
CA GLU A 673 -31.67 -14.03 4.35
C GLU A 673 -30.51 -13.06 4.62
N GLU A 674 -29.99 -12.45 3.56
CA GLU A 674 -28.88 -11.50 3.57
C GLU A 674 -29.39 -10.06 3.50
N TRP A 675 -28.75 -9.16 4.26
CA TRP A 675 -28.99 -7.73 4.15
C TRP A 675 -27.67 -6.95 4.00
N LEU A 676 -27.77 -5.77 3.41
CA LEU A 676 -26.69 -4.78 3.41
C LEU A 676 -27.20 -3.54 4.14
N THR A 677 -26.50 -3.18 5.21
CA THR A 677 -26.82 -2.04 6.06
C THR A 677 -25.82 -0.93 5.83
N LEU A 678 -26.30 0.31 5.82
CA LEU A 678 -25.51 1.49 5.42
C LEU A 678 -25.82 2.66 6.35
N ALA A 679 -24.82 3.16 7.07
CA ALA A 679 -24.93 4.35 7.90
C ALA A 679 -24.28 5.55 7.21
N ASN A 680 -25.00 6.67 7.13
CA ASN A 680 -24.46 7.95 6.67
C ASN A 680 -24.35 8.93 7.85
N PRO A 681 -23.15 9.10 8.44
CA PRO A 681 -22.92 10.02 9.56
C PRO A 681 -22.70 11.48 9.12
N GLN A 682 -22.85 11.79 7.82
CA GLN A 682 -22.71 13.14 7.28
C GLN A 682 -24.06 13.89 7.32
N ASP A 683 -24.05 15.21 7.45
CA ASP A 683 -25.26 16.04 7.30
C ASP A 683 -25.85 16.00 5.86
N GLU A 684 -25.02 15.72 4.86
CA GLU A 684 -25.40 15.69 3.45
C GLU A 684 -25.85 14.29 2.98
N ALA A 685 -26.75 14.25 1.99
CA ALA A 685 -27.24 13.01 1.39
C ALA A 685 -26.19 12.38 0.45
N ALA A 686 -25.96 11.07 0.61
CA ALA A 686 -25.00 10.30 -0.18
C ALA A 686 -25.69 9.53 -1.32
N LYS A 687 -25.13 9.59 -2.52
CA LYS A 687 -25.47 8.68 -3.62
C LYS A 687 -24.60 7.44 -3.52
N VAL A 688 -25.25 6.28 -3.39
CA VAL A 688 -24.57 4.99 -3.19
C VAL A 688 -24.88 4.05 -4.33
N LYS A 689 -23.84 3.44 -4.89
CA LYS A 689 -23.91 2.42 -5.91
C LYS A 689 -23.45 1.09 -5.31
N VAL A 690 -24.31 0.08 -5.31
CA VAL A 690 -23.95 -1.29 -4.90
C VAL A 690 -23.78 -2.14 -6.15
N THR A 691 -22.71 -2.93 -6.22
CA THR A 691 -22.45 -3.88 -7.29
C THR A 691 -22.22 -5.27 -6.71
N TYR A 692 -23.15 -6.18 -7.01
CA TYR A 692 -23.15 -7.56 -6.56
C TYR A 692 -22.24 -8.40 -7.48
N LEU A 693 -21.19 -9.00 -6.90
CA LEU A 693 -20.18 -9.81 -7.58
C LEU A 693 -20.55 -11.29 -7.42
N TYR A 694 -21.23 -11.87 -8.39
CA TYR A 694 -21.63 -13.28 -8.32
C TYR A 694 -20.44 -14.22 -8.51
N GLN A 695 -20.55 -15.41 -7.93
CA GLN A 695 -19.68 -16.54 -8.30
C GLN A 695 -19.95 -16.99 -9.76
N GLU A 696 -21.23 -17.11 -10.12
CA GLU A 696 -21.67 -17.39 -11.49
C GLU A 696 -22.60 -16.32 -12.04
N GLY A 697 -22.17 -15.66 -13.12
CA GLY A 697 -22.95 -14.67 -13.88
C GLY A 697 -22.22 -13.35 -14.06
N GLU A 698 -22.88 -12.41 -14.73
CA GLU A 698 -22.36 -11.05 -14.91
C GLU A 698 -22.79 -10.16 -13.72
N PRO A 699 -21.93 -9.25 -13.24
CA PRO A 699 -22.22 -8.44 -12.04
C PRO A 699 -23.46 -7.56 -12.20
N LEU A 700 -24.18 -7.34 -11.10
CA LEU A 700 -25.40 -6.54 -11.06
C LEU A 700 -25.19 -5.25 -10.28
N THR A 701 -25.45 -4.10 -10.89
CA THR A 701 -25.43 -2.79 -10.22
C THR A 701 -26.84 -2.34 -9.80
N ARG A 702 -26.90 -1.66 -8.65
CA ARG A 702 -28.02 -0.83 -8.17
C ARG A 702 -27.51 0.52 -7.68
N GLU A 703 -28.39 1.50 -7.63
CA GLU A 703 -28.11 2.86 -7.12
C GLU A 703 -29.21 3.29 -6.15
N TYR A 704 -28.82 3.94 -5.06
CA TYR A 704 -29.66 4.34 -3.93
C TYR A 704 -29.30 5.76 -3.46
N ASP A 705 -30.27 6.45 -2.86
CA ASP A 705 -30.10 7.76 -2.23
C ASP A 705 -30.22 7.60 -0.71
N LEU A 706 -29.12 7.80 0.02
CA LEU A 706 -29.07 7.80 1.49
C LEU A 706 -29.21 9.23 2.00
N LYS A 707 -30.08 9.45 2.99
CA LYS A 707 -30.22 10.77 3.63
C LYS A 707 -28.99 11.05 4.52
N GLY A 708 -28.73 12.32 4.83
CA GLY A 708 -27.80 12.67 5.90
C GLY A 708 -28.28 12.16 7.27
N ASN A 709 -27.34 11.93 8.20
CA ASN A 709 -27.57 11.49 9.58
C ASN A 709 -28.55 10.31 9.73
N SER A 710 -28.45 9.29 8.87
CA SER A 710 -29.44 8.21 8.79
C SER A 710 -28.86 6.82 8.51
N ARG A 711 -29.66 5.80 8.82
CA ARG A 711 -29.42 4.40 8.42
C ARG A 711 -30.28 4.03 7.20
N HIS A 712 -29.74 3.22 6.31
CA HIS A 712 -30.49 2.56 5.23
C HIS A 712 -30.20 1.06 5.23
N THR A 713 -31.13 0.23 4.78
CA THR A 713 -30.95 -1.23 4.74
C THR A 713 -31.67 -1.86 3.57
N LEU A 714 -30.96 -2.77 2.92
CA LEU A 714 -31.31 -3.40 1.66
C LEU A 714 -31.43 -4.91 1.86
N PHE A 715 -32.50 -5.52 1.38
CA PHE A 715 -32.68 -6.97 1.43
C PHE A 715 -32.05 -7.60 0.18
N VAL A 716 -30.88 -8.20 0.35
CA VAL A 716 -30.00 -8.59 -0.76
C VAL A 716 -30.64 -9.71 -1.60
N ASN A 717 -31.46 -10.59 -1.00
CA ASN A 717 -32.24 -11.60 -1.73
C ASN A 717 -33.19 -11.01 -2.79
N GLU A 718 -33.69 -9.77 -2.62
CA GLU A 718 -34.50 -9.07 -3.61
C GLU A 718 -33.66 -8.18 -4.54
N GLU A 719 -32.67 -7.46 -4.00
CA GLU A 719 -31.84 -6.52 -4.77
C GLU A 719 -30.85 -7.21 -5.73
N ALA A 720 -30.16 -8.24 -5.24
CA ALA A 720 -29.25 -9.10 -5.99
C ALA A 720 -29.97 -10.28 -6.67
N GLY A 721 -31.19 -10.59 -6.24
CA GLY A 721 -32.00 -11.73 -6.69
C GLY A 721 -31.66 -13.04 -5.97
N ALA A 722 -32.63 -13.96 -5.94
CA ALA A 722 -32.54 -15.23 -5.23
C ALA A 722 -31.61 -16.25 -5.89
N GLY A 723 -31.11 -17.20 -5.08
CA GLY A 723 -30.28 -18.31 -5.54
C GLY A 723 -28.88 -17.88 -5.99
N LYS A 724 -28.23 -17.00 -5.22
CA LYS A 724 -26.89 -16.46 -5.53
C LYS A 724 -25.90 -16.67 -4.39
N GLU A 725 -24.71 -17.11 -4.75
CA GLU A 725 -23.48 -16.87 -3.99
C GLU A 725 -22.86 -15.58 -4.55
N LEU A 726 -22.68 -14.57 -3.70
CA LEU A 726 -22.22 -13.24 -4.10
C LEU A 726 -21.21 -12.64 -3.11
N GLY A 727 -20.45 -11.66 -3.57
CA GLY A 727 -19.85 -10.61 -2.74
C GLY A 727 -20.38 -9.26 -3.18
N MET A 728 -19.91 -8.16 -2.57
CA MET A 728 -20.40 -6.81 -2.85
C MET A 728 -19.30 -5.77 -2.97
N VAL A 729 -19.55 -4.75 -3.80
CA VAL A 729 -18.83 -3.48 -3.84
C VAL A 729 -19.83 -2.35 -3.60
N VAL A 730 -19.61 -1.57 -2.55
CA VAL A 730 -20.32 -0.32 -2.28
C VAL A 730 -19.41 0.84 -2.71
N ASP A 731 -19.95 1.79 -3.45
CA ASP A 731 -19.24 2.99 -3.96
C ASP A 731 -20.13 4.22 -3.69
N SER A 732 -19.61 5.24 -3.00
CA SER A 732 -20.41 6.31 -2.40
C SER A 732 -19.88 7.72 -2.65
N SER A 733 -20.80 8.66 -2.94
CA SER A 733 -20.47 10.07 -3.15
C SER A 733 -20.02 10.81 -1.88
N LEU A 734 -20.16 10.20 -0.69
CA LEU A 734 -19.68 10.68 0.60
C LEU A 734 -19.14 9.52 1.45
N PRO A 735 -18.29 9.76 2.46
CA PRO A 735 -17.90 8.73 3.42
C PRO A 735 -19.10 8.24 4.23
N ILE A 736 -19.38 6.93 4.12
CA ILE A 736 -20.45 6.20 4.82
C ILE A 736 -19.84 4.96 5.51
N VAL A 737 -20.65 4.17 6.20
CA VAL A 737 -20.21 2.90 6.83
C VAL A 737 -21.14 1.78 6.37
N ALA A 738 -20.60 0.58 6.15
CA ALA A 738 -21.36 -0.56 5.62
C ALA A 738 -21.08 -1.86 6.39
N GLU A 739 -22.15 -2.56 6.78
CA GLU A 739 -22.10 -3.89 7.41
C GLU A 739 -23.08 -4.84 6.73
N ARG A 740 -22.69 -6.11 6.61
CA ARG A 740 -23.46 -7.20 5.99
C ARG A 740 -23.86 -8.22 7.08
N PRO A 741 -25.06 -8.10 7.66
CA PRO A 741 -25.67 -9.20 8.41
C PRO A 741 -26.24 -10.28 7.47
N LEU A 742 -26.11 -11.54 7.88
CA LEU A 742 -26.62 -12.70 7.16
C LEU A 742 -27.26 -13.65 8.18
N TYR A 743 -28.55 -13.95 8.03
CA TYR A 743 -29.29 -14.86 8.90
C TYR A 743 -29.58 -16.15 8.13
N PHE A 744 -29.47 -17.32 8.78
CA PHE A 744 -29.54 -18.60 8.05
C PHE A 744 -30.08 -19.77 8.86
N ARG A 745 -30.47 -20.82 8.12
CA ARG A 745 -30.54 -22.21 8.58
C ARG A 745 -29.84 -23.12 7.57
N TYR A 746 -28.63 -23.50 7.92
CA TYR A 746 -27.69 -24.20 7.07
C TYR A 746 -27.84 -25.73 7.14
N GLY A 747 -27.58 -26.39 6.00
CA GLY A 747 -27.47 -27.85 5.91
C GLY A 747 -28.69 -28.60 6.41
N SER A 748 -28.49 -29.53 7.35
CA SER A 748 -29.57 -30.32 7.95
C SER A 748 -30.31 -29.63 9.10
N GLY A 749 -29.87 -28.44 9.55
CA GLY A 749 -30.62 -27.71 10.57
C GLY A 749 -29.92 -26.62 11.35
N TRP A 750 -28.61 -26.40 11.20
CA TRP A 750 -27.87 -25.43 12.03
C TRP A 750 -28.33 -24.01 11.70
N ASP A 751 -29.08 -23.37 12.60
CA ASP A 751 -29.45 -21.96 12.45
C ASP A 751 -28.52 -21.01 13.21
N GLY A 752 -28.54 -19.74 12.80
CA GLY A 752 -27.56 -18.76 13.22
C GLY A 752 -27.64 -17.48 12.40
N GLY A 753 -26.60 -16.66 12.56
CA GLY A 753 -26.37 -15.52 11.71
C GLY A 753 -25.05 -14.83 12.01
N SER A 754 -24.47 -14.23 10.98
CA SER A 754 -23.20 -13.50 11.02
C SER A 754 -23.42 -12.01 10.76
N CYS A 755 -22.41 -11.20 11.07
CA CYS A 755 -22.32 -9.81 10.64
C CYS A 755 -20.84 -9.49 10.42
N VAL A 756 -20.52 -8.76 9.36
CA VAL A 756 -19.17 -8.25 9.09
C VAL A 756 -19.22 -6.78 8.70
N VAL A 757 -18.24 -6.00 9.15
CA VAL A 757 -17.89 -4.72 8.53
C VAL A 757 -17.24 -5.03 7.17
N GLY A 758 -17.56 -4.26 6.13
CA GLY A 758 -16.88 -4.41 4.85
C GLY A 758 -15.39 -4.02 4.96
N ALA A 759 -14.55 -4.53 4.07
CA ALA A 759 -13.20 -4.00 3.92
C ALA A 759 -13.28 -2.60 3.28
N PRO A 760 -12.60 -1.56 3.80
CA PRO A 760 -12.56 -0.24 3.16
C PRO A 760 -11.62 -0.19 1.94
N LEU A 761 -10.67 -1.14 1.87
CA LEU A 761 -9.64 -1.29 0.85
C LEU A 761 -9.56 -2.76 0.38
N LEU A 762 -8.66 -3.03 -0.57
CA LEU A 762 -8.36 -4.38 -1.07
C LEU A 762 -6.96 -4.79 -0.63
N GLY A 763 -6.76 -6.09 -0.35
CA GLY A 763 -5.49 -6.64 0.13
C GLY A 763 -4.93 -7.70 -0.81
N ASN A 764 -3.61 -7.70 -0.99
CA ASN A 764 -2.85 -8.78 -1.64
C ASN A 764 -2.49 -9.90 -0.65
N PHE A 765 -2.68 -9.70 0.66
CA PHE A 765 -2.47 -10.71 1.69
C PHE A 765 -3.54 -10.60 2.76
N TRP A 766 -4.00 -11.76 3.23
CA TRP A 766 -5.03 -11.90 4.25
C TRP A 766 -4.70 -13.07 5.18
N CYS A 767 -4.88 -12.93 6.48
CA CYS A 767 -4.65 -13.97 7.47
C CYS A 767 -5.90 -14.24 8.29
N LEU A 768 -6.15 -15.52 8.56
CA LEU A 768 -7.29 -16.07 9.30
C LEU A 768 -6.73 -16.89 10.46
N ALA A 769 -6.79 -16.33 11.66
CA ALA A 769 -6.25 -16.91 12.87
C ALA A 769 -7.14 -18.00 13.46
N GLU A 770 -8.48 -17.89 13.40
CA GLU A 770 -9.40 -18.98 13.75
C GLU A 770 -9.71 -19.87 12.52
N GLY A 771 -10.12 -21.09 12.82
CA GLY A 771 -10.58 -22.11 11.89
C GLY A 771 -10.59 -23.48 12.58
N TYR A 772 -11.57 -24.30 12.24
CA TYR A 772 -11.75 -25.65 12.76
C TYR A 772 -12.64 -26.45 11.81
N THR A 773 -12.26 -27.69 11.53
CA THR A 773 -13.02 -28.63 10.68
C THR A 773 -13.27 -29.93 11.43
N SER A 774 -14.51 -30.41 11.42
CA SER A 774 -14.92 -31.71 11.98
C SER A 774 -16.29 -32.10 11.40
N ALA A 775 -16.80 -33.30 11.71
CA ALA A 775 -18.17 -33.71 11.33
C ALA A 775 -19.29 -32.76 11.82
N PHE A 776 -19.01 -31.83 12.73
CA PHE A 776 -19.93 -30.81 13.24
C PHE A 776 -19.53 -29.37 12.86
N PHE A 777 -18.57 -29.20 11.94
CA PHE A 777 -18.02 -27.90 11.54
C PHE A 777 -17.66 -27.86 10.05
N ASP A 778 -18.46 -27.13 9.28
CA ASP A 778 -18.18 -26.79 7.88
C ASP A 778 -17.55 -25.39 7.82
N GLN A 779 -16.33 -25.29 7.27
CA GLN A 779 -15.62 -24.03 7.06
C GLN A 779 -15.58 -23.66 5.58
N TYR A 780 -15.61 -22.36 5.30
CA TYR A 780 -15.47 -21.77 3.97
C TYR A 780 -14.49 -20.60 4.00
N ILE A 781 -13.78 -20.39 2.90
CA ILE A 781 -13.08 -19.13 2.63
C ILE A 781 -13.63 -18.56 1.33
N CYS A 782 -14.21 -17.38 1.40
CA CYS A 782 -14.82 -16.65 0.31
C CYS A 782 -13.88 -15.52 -0.11
N VAL A 783 -13.70 -15.31 -1.42
CA VAL A 783 -12.77 -14.32 -1.96
C VAL A 783 -13.43 -13.49 -3.05
N SER A 784 -13.53 -12.17 -2.86
CA SER A 784 -14.06 -11.22 -3.85
C SER A 784 -12.94 -10.58 -4.66
N ASN A 785 -13.05 -10.63 -5.99
CA ASN A 785 -12.21 -9.90 -6.92
C ASN A 785 -13.02 -8.79 -7.63
N PRO A 786 -13.06 -7.55 -7.09
CA PRO A 786 -13.66 -6.40 -7.77
C PRO A 786 -12.79 -5.82 -8.89
N GLY A 787 -11.63 -6.42 -9.18
CA GLY A 787 -10.69 -6.00 -10.22
C GLY A 787 -11.19 -6.26 -11.64
N LYS A 788 -10.49 -5.68 -12.61
CA LYS A 788 -10.78 -5.82 -14.07
C LYS A 788 -10.12 -7.04 -14.72
N GLU A 789 -9.38 -7.83 -13.94
CA GLU A 789 -8.60 -8.99 -14.37
C GLU A 789 -8.72 -10.10 -13.34
N ARG A 790 -8.45 -11.35 -13.74
CA ARG A 790 -8.51 -12.53 -12.87
C ARG A 790 -7.42 -12.53 -11.81
N ALA A 791 -7.82 -12.66 -10.55
CA ALA A 791 -6.92 -12.90 -9.42
C ALA A 791 -6.52 -14.38 -9.35
N ARG A 792 -5.25 -14.62 -9.01
CA ARG A 792 -4.77 -15.90 -8.43
C ARG A 792 -4.60 -15.71 -6.93
N VAL A 793 -4.95 -16.72 -6.16
CA VAL A 793 -4.97 -16.67 -4.70
C VAL A 793 -4.37 -17.97 -4.15
N THR A 794 -3.12 -17.90 -3.69
CA THR A 794 -2.43 -18.98 -2.97
C THR A 794 -2.94 -19.03 -1.54
N VAL A 795 -3.57 -20.13 -1.14
CA VAL A 795 -4.05 -20.36 0.22
C VAL A 795 -3.14 -21.36 0.91
N THR A 796 -2.45 -20.88 1.96
CA THR A 796 -1.45 -21.62 2.73
C THR A 796 -2.00 -21.93 4.13
N PRO A 797 -2.11 -23.21 4.53
CA PRO A 797 -2.34 -23.56 5.93
C PRO A 797 -1.16 -23.08 6.80
N LEU A 798 -1.43 -22.22 7.78
CA LEU A 798 -0.49 -21.89 8.86
C LEU A 798 -0.51 -22.94 9.97
N PHE A 799 -1.60 -23.72 10.07
CA PHE A 799 -1.74 -24.76 11.09
C PHE A 799 -2.67 -25.90 10.63
N GLY A 800 -2.37 -27.11 11.13
CA GLY A 800 -2.99 -28.37 10.71
C GLY A 800 -2.43 -28.91 9.39
N ASP A 801 -2.45 -30.24 9.21
CA ASP A 801 -1.88 -30.88 8.01
C ASP A 801 -2.58 -30.43 6.71
N GLY A 802 -1.78 -30.00 5.73
CA GLY A 802 -2.25 -29.59 4.41
C GLY A 802 -1.11 -29.01 3.56
N ALA A 803 -1.23 -29.09 2.24
CA ALA A 803 -0.37 -28.35 1.31
C ALA A 803 -1.05 -27.03 0.90
N PRO A 804 -0.28 -26.00 0.50
CA PRO A 804 -0.85 -24.83 -0.16
C PRO A 804 -1.60 -25.19 -1.44
N PHE A 805 -2.62 -24.42 -1.79
CA PHE A 805 -3.44 -24.62 -2.98
C PHE A 805 -3.89 -23.29 -3.59
N GLU A 806 -4.26 -23.30 -4.87
CA GLU A 806 -4.64 -22.10 -5.63
C GLU A 806 -6.17 -21.98 -5.80
N LEU A 807 -6.67 -20.75 -5.75
CA LEU A 807 -7.98 -20.35 -6.25
C LEU A 807 -7.78 -19.27 -7.33
N GLU A 808 -8.37 -19.47 -8.52
CA GLU A 808 -8.52 -18.38 -9.50
C GLU A 808 -9.91 -17.74 -9.36
N VAL A 809 -9.97 -16.41 -9.29
CA VAL A 809 -11.22 -15.63 -9.21
C VAL A 809 -11.29 -14.64 -10.37
N GLU A 810 -12.23 -14.85 -11.29
CA GLU A 810 -12.39 -14.00 -12.48
C GLU A 810 -12.72 -12.53 -12.16
N ALA A 811 -12.46 -11.65 -13.12
CA ALA A 811 -12.70 -10.22 -13.01
C ALA A 811 -14.15 -9.88 -12.61
N GLY A 812 -14.33 -9.09 -11.57
CA GLY A 812 -15.65 -8.67 -11.07
C GLY A 812 -16.48 -9.80 -10.43
N ARG A 813 -15.86 -10.89 -9.97
CA ARG A 813 -16.57 -12.06 -9.38
C ARG A 813 -16.07 -12.39 -7.99
N ARG A 814 -16.73 -13.34 -7.33
CA ARG A 814 -16.16 -14.06 -6.17
C ARG A 814 -15.81 -15.50 -6.50
N GLY A 815 -14.99 -16.11 -5.66
CA GLY A 815 -14.79 -17.55 -5.57
C GLY A 815 -15.00 -18.04 -4.13
N THR A 816 -15.13 -19.35 -3.96
CA THR A 816 -15.34 -19.99 -2.66
C THR A 816 -14.53 -21.27 -2.55
N ILE A 817 -13.84 -21.43 -1.43
CA ILE A 817 -13.12 -22.64 -1.04
C ILE A 817 -13.93 -23.32 0.07
N THR A 818 -14.25 -24.60 -0.12
CA THR A 818 -14.93 -25.42 0.90
C THR A 818 -13.89 -26.22 1.69
N LEU A 819 -13.89 -26.11 3.02
CA LEU A 819 -12.96 -26.74 3.95
C LEU A 819 -13.74 -27.61 4.94
N ARG A 820 -13.64 -28.93 4.79
CA ARG A 820 -14.39 -29.92 5.59
C ARG A 820 -13.49 -31.11 5.92
N SER A 821 -13.76 -31.75 7.05
CA SER A 821 -13.05 -32.93 7.53
C SER A 821 -13.96 -33.70 8.48
N GLU A 822 -13.99 -35.02 8.42
CA GLU A 822 -14.60 -35.84 9.48
C GLU A 822 -13.75 -35.78 10.76
N GLU A 823 -12.42 -35.75 10.59
CA GLU A 823 -11.45 -35.67 11.68
C GLU A 823 -11.37 -34.23 12.24
N PRO A 824 -11.46 -34.04 13.56
CA PRO A 824 -11.18 -32.77 14.23
C PRO A 824 -9.79 -32.21 13.91
N VAL A 825 -9.74 -31.08 13.19
CA VAL A 825 -8.49 -30.36 12.91
C VAL A 825 -8.69 -28.87 13.11
N GLU A 826 -7.90 -28.28 14.00
CA GLU A 826 -7.70 -26.83 14.13
C GLU A 826 -6.97 -26.27 12.90
N ARG A 827 -7.45 -25.14 12.35
CA ARG A 827 -6.97 -24.55 11.09
C ARG A 827 -6.69 -23.07 11.25
N ALA A 828 -5.56 -22.60 10.73
CA ALA A 828 -5.29 -21.18 10.48
C ALA A 828 -4.73 -21.04 9.06
N TYR A 829 -4.98 -19.92 8.39
CA TYR A 829 -4.62 -19.73 6.98
C TYR A 829 -3.99 -18.36 6.72
N ALA A 830 -2.96 -18.35 5.88
CA ALA A 830 -2.47 -17.17 5.19
C ALA A 830 -2.85 -17.28 3.71
N LEU A 831 -3.39 -16.21 3.14
CA LEU A 831 -3.74 -16.09 1.74
C LEU A 831 -2.86 -15.02 1.12
N TYR A 832 -2.30 -15.33 -0.04
CA TYR A 832 -1.59 -14.40 -0.90
C TYR A 832 -2.35 -14.28 -2.23
N SER A 833 -2.44 -13.08 -2.81
CA SER A 833 -3.04 -12.88 -4.13
C SER A 833 -2.18 -11.98 -5.01
N ASP A 834 -2.17 -12.27 -6.31
CA ASP A 834 -1.43 -11.49 -7.31
C ASP A 834 -2.05 -10.11 -7.64
N ARG A 835 -3.13 -9.74 -6.93
CA ARG A 835 -3.81 -8.43 -6.98
C ARG A 835 -4.77 -8.25 -5.80
N GLY A 836 -5.26 -7.02 -5.63
CA GLY A 836 -6.18 -6.68 -4.54
C GLY A 836 -7.51 -7.45 -4.62
N VAL A 837 -7.75 -8.27 -3.59
CA VAL A 837 -9.01 -8.99 -3.34
C VAL A 837 -9.51 -8.66 -1.93
N VAL A 838 -10.68 -9.19 -1.55
CA VAL A 838 -11.13 -9.26 -0.14
C VAL A 838 -11.38 -10.71 0.24
N VAL A 839 -11.04 -11.08 1.48
CA VAL A 839 -11.19 -12.43 2.02
C VAL A 839 -12.06 -12.42 3.27
N GLU A 840 -13.05 -13.30 3.30
CA GLU A 840 -13.88 -13.60 4.47
C GLU A 840 -13.86 -15.11 4.75
N ARG A 841 -13.75 -15.51 6.03
CA ARG A 841 -13.99 -16.90 6.48
C ARG A 841 -15.41 -17.00 6.99
N ALA A 842 -16.18 -17.95 6.46
CA ALA A 842 -17.47 -18.33 7.02
C ALA A 842 -17.38 -19.73 7.66
N MET A 843 -18.07 -19.94 8.78
CA MET A 843 -18.11 -21.21 9.50
C MET A 843 -19.54 -21.48 9.96
N TYR A 844 -19.99 -22.72 9.79
CA TYR A 844 -21.32 -23.20 10.13
C TYR A 844 -21.16 -24.48 10.96
N PHE A 845 -21.81 -24.56 12.11
CA PHE A 845 -21.50 -25.61 13.09
C PHE A 845 -22.66 -26.00 14.02
N ASN A 846 -22.46 -27.14 14.67
CA ASN A 846 -23.08 -27.49 15.94
C ASN A 846 -21.96 -27.63 16.97
N TYR A 847 -21.90 -26.71 17.93
CA TYR A 847 -20.81 -26.64 18.89
C TYR A 847 -21.02 -27.61 20.06
N GLN A 848 -20.10 -28.57 20.17
CA GLN A 848 -20.05 -29.55 21.26
C GLN A 848 -19.17 -29.07 22.44
N GLY A 849 -18.22 -28.15 22.20
CA GLY A 849 -17.41 -27.48 23.23
C GLY A 849 -16.70 -28.37 24.25
N VAL A 850 -16.42 -27.79 25.42
CA VAL A 850 -15.80 -28.51 26.56
C VAL A 850 -16.84 -29.34 27.34
N GLY A 851 -18.13 -29.00 27.22
CA GLY A 851 -19.23 -29.62 27.96
C GLY A 851 -19.96 -30.81 27.30
N ALA A 852 -19.70 -31.10 26.01
CA ALA A 852 -20.61 -31.88 25.15
C ALA A 852 -22.00 -31.20 25.02
N HIS A 853 -21.95 -29.92 24.63
CA HIS A 853 -23.09 -29.06 24.31
C HIS A 853 -23.76 -29.48 22.99
N ASP A 854 -24.83 -28.78 22.62
CA ASP A 854 -25.59 -29.02 21.37
C ASP A 854 -26.04 -27.65 20.80
N TRP A 855 -25.06 -26.75 20.57
CA TRP A 855 -25.32 -25.35 20.21
C TRP A 855 -25.14 -25.13 18.71
N ASP A 856 -26.24 -25.15 17.97
CA ASP A 856 -26.27 -24.75 16.56
C ASP A 856 -25.85 -23.26 16.41
N GLY A 857 -25.08 -22.97 15.36
CA GLY A 857 -24.62 -21.61 15.07
C GLY A 857 -23.77 -21.50 13.79
N GLY A 858 -23.22 -20.30 13.61
CA GLY A 858 -22.27 -20.01 12.56
C GLY A 858 -21.94 -18.52 12.52
N HIS A 859 -20.77 -18.18 11.97
CA HIS A 859 -20.28 -16.81 11.88
C HIS A 859 -19.47 -16.58 10.61
N CYS A 860 -19.24 -15.31 10.30
CA CYS A 860 -18.33 -14.88 9.26
C CYS A 860 -17.39 -13.81 9.83
N VAL A 861 -16.15 -13.77 9.36
CA VAL A 861 -15.19 -12.72 9.69
C VAL A 861 -14.37 -12.34 8.46
N MET A 862 -14.10 -11.04 8.30
CA MET A 862 -13.07 -10.55 7.39
C MET A 862 -11.69 -10.96 7.93
N GLY A 863 -10.75 -11.33 7.05
CA GLY A 863 -9.37 -11.63 7.49
C GLY A 863 -8.58 -10.38 7.89
N ALA A 864 -7.51 -10.57 8.66
CA ALA A 864 -6.52 -9.52 8.89
C ALA A 864 -5.67 -9.28 7.63
N THR A 865 -5.56 -8.03 7.19
CA THR A 865 -4.63 -7.60 6.12
C THR A 865 -3.20 -7.47 6.66
N LEU A 866 -2.22 -7.12 5.82
CA LEU A 866 -0.88 -6.76 6.34
C LEU A 866 -0.88 -5.48 7.18
N GLN A 867 -1.74 -4.50 6.89
CA GLN A 867 -1.79 -3.24 7.65
C GLN A 867 -2.23 -3.49 9.11
N ASP A 868 -3.07 -4.50 9.33
CA ASP A 868 -3.50 -4.89 10.68
C ASP A 868 -2.39 -5.67 11.44
N ILE A 869 -1.29 -6.04 10.76
CA ILE A 869 -0.23 -6.93 11.26
C ILE A 869 1.16 -6.24 11.34
N TYR A 870 1.41 -5.18 10.54
CA TYR A 870 2.73 -4.57 10.29
C TYR A 870 2.67 -3.06 10.05
#